data_AF-A0A4R2LSF1-F1
#
_entry.id   AF-A0A4R2LSF1-F1
#
_cell.length_a   1.000
_cell.length_b   1.000
_cell.length_c   1.000
_cell.angle_alpha   90.00
_cell.angle_beta   90.00
_cell.angle_gamma   90.00
#
_symmetry.space_group_name_H-M   'P 1'
#
loop_
_entity.id
_entity.type
_entity.pdbx_description
1 polymer ?
#
loop_
_entity_poly.entity_id
_entity_poly.type
_entity_poly.pdbx_seq_one_letter_code
_entity_poly.pdbx_strand_id
1 'polypeptide(L)'
;MKHLLLVLSSVLFVCFSSLAQQKTKVACIGNSITYGAGLPDREKQAYPAQLQQMLGKRYEVGNFGKSGATLLNRGHRPYMQQQEFRDALRFAADIAVIHLGINDTDPRNWPHHRDAFVSDYLSLIDSLRSANPDVRILIARLSPISDRHARFLSGTRDWHAEIQTAIEAVARCADVQLIDFHAPLYPYPHLLPDALHPTAEGATLLARTVYSALTGDYGGLRLSALYTDNMVLQRNVPLDVSGMADAGERVTVNIGRQRCSVVAGKDGRWTARLLPLKASGPYELTVSTSGKTLRYRNVLAGEVWLCSGQSNMEFMLKQAATAGRDIPKADDDELRFYDIKARWRTNAVEWDSAILDSLNALHYYEEAEWEACTPRTAGDFPAVAYYFGRMLRDSLQVPVGLICNAVGGSPTEAWIDRGTLEQEFPAILKDWKRNDFIQDWVRGRAALNIKKSANPYQRHPYEPCYLFEAGIVPLQSYPLKGVIWYQGESNAHNKDAHERLFKLLVGSWRKKWENARLPFYYVQLSSLNRPSWPWFRDSQRRLMREMPYTGMAVSSDVGDLLDVHPMQKQPVGERLARWALSDTYHRALTPSGPLLRKAAFRDGAVYLTFDYGDGLRSADGQPLRTFEVAETDGLFHPAEATVEDGRLKVWSEAVKHPHYVRYGWQPFTQANLVNDAGLPASTFRAEDLDWMGKPSPDPYEEAFRFFLHTSREFCQPALPVSNKVGWRPMKGSPKGEKGFELGVSACFAGVVNGRLLMAGGCNFPDVPAADGGRKRYYRGIYAAPLPADSVLLWRKVGELPMPLAYGASVPTADGLVCIGGMNAEGSTTDVYRLVIGNKDKKVRIETLPSLPYALDNLTGSLMGNTIYVAGGNRQGAASNTFLCLDLERPGEGWKELTPFPGNPRIQPVSAGVHVDGAYRFFLWGGFAPTSQGREATLSVNGYCYGPAFDTWIPVPTPTGRNGEAVSLGGGTAIALDDGRILCMGGVDKDIFLSALRSPAKDYLRHPAEWYRFNRRILLYDVAANSWQEVAEVADAARAGAALVGGNGACFYIGGELKPGIRIPGVTKINLK
;
A
#
# COMPACT_ATOMS: atom_id res chain seq x y z
N MET A 1 20.63 78.30 35.54
CA MET A 1 20.94 76.87 35.31
C MET A 1 20.34 75.91 36.36
N LYS A 2 19.10 76.14 36.84
CA LYS A 2 18.40 75.18 37.73
C LYS A 2 17.02 74.72 37.23
N HIS A 3 16.53 75.28 36.12
CA HIS A 3 15.25 74.86 35.51
C HIS A 3 15.40 73.94 34.28
N LEU A 4 16.63 73.68 33.80
CA LEU A 4 16.86 72.80 32.65
C LEU A 4 17.20 71.34 33.04
N LEU A 5 17.54 71.09 34.30
CA LEU A 5 17.89 69.75 34.80
C LEU A 5 16.69 68.97 35.40
N LEU A 6 15.59 69.64 35.75
CA LEU A 6 14.39 68.96 36.28
C LEU A 6 13.43 68.45 35.18
N VAL A 7 13.58 68.93 33.94
CA VAL A 7 12.74 68.51 32.80
C VAL A 7 13.39 67.36 32.02
N LEU A 8 14.72 67.19 32.09
CA LEU A 8 15.39 66.03 31.49
C LEU A 8 15.33 64.76 32.35
N SER A 9 15.10 64.87 33.66
CA SER A 9 14.93 63.70 34.54
C SER A 9 13.52 63.08 34.46
N SER A 10 12.51 63.87 34.06
CA SER A 10 11.12 63.41 33.95
C SER A 10 10.74 62.92 32.55
N VAL A 11 11.56 63.22 31.53
CA VAL A 11 11.41 62.67 30.16
C VAL A 11 12.17 61.35 29.98
N LEU A 12 13.18 61.05 30.82
CA LEU A 12 13.84 59.74 30.82
C LEU A 12 13.13 58.66 31.66
N PHE A 13 12.05 59.00 32.36
CA PHE A 13 11.26 58.03 33.15
C PHE A 13 9.88 57.69 32.55
N VAL A 14 9.52 58.24 31.38
CA VAL A 14 8.21 57.99 30.73
C VAL A 14 8.34 57.19 29.41
N CYS A 15 9.54 56.79 29.00
CA CYS A 15 9.74 55.90 27.84
C CYS A 15 9.94 54.41 28.17
N PHE A 16 9.73 54.00 29.43
CA PHE A 16 9.42 52.60 29.75
C PHE A 16 7.90 52.42 29.84
N SER A 17 7.18 52.86 28.81
CA SER A 17 5.89 52.25 28.51
C SER A 17 6.17 50.77 28.32
N SER A 18 5.66 49.96 29.23
CA SER A 18 5.62 48.51 29.07
C SER A 18 5.06 48.21 27.68
N LEU A 19 5.93 47.82 26.75
CA LEU A 19 5.51 47.02 25.60
C LEU A 19 5.00 45.72 26.21
N ALA A 20 3.74 45.72 26.64
CA ALA A 20 3.03 44.50 26.97
C ALA A 20 3.15 43.63 25.74
N GLN A 21 3.91 42.54 25.87
CA GLN A 21 4.18 41.62 24.78
C GLN A 21 2.83 41.19 24.19
N GLN A 22 2.55 41.61 22.95
CA GLN A 22 1.29 41.31 22.29
C GLN A 22 1.17 39.78 22.20
N LYS A 23 0.11 39.24 22.82
CA LYS A 23 -0.09 37.79 22.87
C LYS A 23 -0.41 37.26 21.48
N THR A 24 0.16 36.11 21.12
CA THR A 24 -0.22 35.41 19.89
C THR A 24 -1.60 34.80 20.07
N LYS A 25 -2.54 35.20 19.22
CA LYS A 25 -3.93 34.74 19.25
C LYS A 25 -4.10 33.45 18.46
N VAL A 26 -4.71 32.45 19.07
CA VAL A 26 -5.03 31.16 18.45
C VAL A 26 -6.53 30.94 18.48
N ALA A 27 -7.18 30.92 17.32
CA ALA A 27 -8.60 30.59 17.20
C ALA A 27 -8.80 29.09 16.95
N CYS A 28 -9.40 28.37 17.89
CA CYS A 28 -9.89 27.02 17.67
C CYS A 28 -11.32 27.08 17.14
N ILE A 29 -11.49 26.78 15.86
CA ILE A 29 -12.75 26.86 15.11
C ILE A 29 -13.25 25.45 14.88
N GLY A 30 -14.51 25.17 15.24
CA GLY A 30 -15.03 23.83 15.02
C GLY A 30 -16.46 23.60 15.46
N ASN A 31 -16.80 22.32 15.59
CA ASN A 31 -18.14 21.88 15.98
C ASN A 31 -18.24 21.57 17.49
N SER A 32 -19.09 20.61 17.87
CA SER A 32 -19.29 20.17 19.25
C SER A 32 -18.01 19.65 19.92
N ILE A 33 -17.07 19.09 19.18
CA ILE A 33 -15.80 18.59 19.72
C ILE A 33 -14.90 19.75 20.14
N THR A 34 -14.83 20.80 19.31
CA THR A 34 -14.11 22.03 19.69
C THR A 34 -14.82 22.76 20.82
N TYR A 35 -16.16 22.77 20.82
CA TYR A 35 -16.95 23.27 21.94
C TYR A 35 -16.70 22.48 23.25
N GLY A 36 -16.26 21.22 23.19
CA GLY A 36 -16.14 20.37 24.38
C GLY A 36 -17.48 19.83 24.88
N ALA A 37 -18.39 19.51 23.96
CA ALA A 37 -19.66 18.86 24.30
C ALA A 37 -19.41 17.49 24.96
N GLY A 38 -20.21 17.16 25.98
CA GLY A 38 -20.06 15.93 26.75
C GLY A 38 -19.04 16.00 27.90
N LEU A 39 -18.22 17.06 27.98
CA LEU A 39 -17.28 17.25 29.09
C LEU A 39 -17.95 17.93 30.28
N PRO A 40 -17.75 17.45 31.53
CA PRO A 40 -18.33 18.07 32.73
C PRO A 40 -17.89 19.53 32.96
N ASP A 41 -16.62 19.86 32.70
CA ASP A 41 -16.07 21.22 32.85
C ASP A 41 -15.32 21.62 31.57
N ARG A 42 -16.06 21.96 30.51
CA ARG A 42 -15.49 22.32 29.21
C ARG A 42 -14.50 23.49 29.25
N GLU A 43 -14.66 24.43 30.18
CA GLU A 43 -13.77 25.59 30.31
C GLU A 43 -12.37 25.22 30.81
N LYS A 44 -12.19 24.01 31.34
CA LYS A 44 -10.87 23.44 31.69
C LYS A 44 -10.50 22.24 30.84
N GLN A 45 -11.48 21.45 30.41
CA GLN A 45 -11.26 20.12 29.85
C GLN A 45 -11.35 20.09 28.32
N ALA A 46 -11.99 21.06 27.65
CA ALA A 46 -12.02 21.08 26.19
C ALA A 46 -10.59 21.27 25.64
N TYR A 47 -10.30 20.71 24.47
CA TYR A 47 -8.94 20.78 23.92
C TYR A 47 -8.42 22.23 23.75
N PRO A 48 -9.24 23.26 23.42
CA PRO A 48 -8.75 24.63 23.38
C PRO A 48 -8.34 25.17 24.76
N ALA A 49 -9.07 24.80 25.83
CA ALA A 49 -8.73 25.19 27.20
C ALA A 49 -7.45 24.51 27.69
N GLN A 50 -7.29 23.23 27.38
CA GLN A 50 -6.05 22.51 27.69
C GLN A 50 -4.86 23.04 26.86
N LEU A 51 -5.08 23.38 25.59
CA LEU A 51 -4.08 24.02 24.73
C LEU A 51 -3.62 25.37 25.31
N GLN A 52 -4.53 26.18 25.85
CA GLN A 52 -4.18 27.42 26.55
C GLN A 52 -3.24 27.17 27.73
N GLN A 53 -3.49 26.10 28.51
CA GLN A 53 -2.63 25.73 29.63
C GLN A 53 -1.23 25.32 29.15
N MET A 54 -1.14 24.54 28.06
CA MET A 54 0.13 24.10 27.47
C MET A 54 0.95 25.25 26.88
N LEU A 55 0.31 26.18 26.18
CA LEU A 55 0.98 27.33 25.53
C LEU A 55 1.36 28.45 26.52
N GLY A 56 0.67 28.54 27.66
CA GLY A 56 0.94 29.51 28.70
C GLY A 56 0.57 30.96 28.33
N LYS A 57 1.04 31.92 29.14
CA LYS A 57 0.58 33.32 29.12
C LYS A 57 0.96 34.12 27.85
N ARG A 58 1.87 33.61 27.02
CA ARG A 58 2.29 34.23 25.75
C ARG A 58 1.24 34.11 24.64
N TYR A 59 0.31 33.18 24.80
CA TYR A 59 -0.77 32.93 23.85
C TYR A 59 -2.12 33.26 24.46
N GLU A 60 -3.07 33.61 23.59
CA GLU A 60 -4.48 33.73 23.90
C GLU A 60 -5.25 32.76 22.99
N VAL A 61 -5.80 31.69 23.56
CA VAL A 61 -6.53 30.65 22.82
C VAL A 61 -8.03 30.89 22.97
N GLY A 62 -8.70 31.17 21.85
CA GLY A 62 -10.15 31.31 21.79
C GLY A 62 -10.83 30.00 21.37
N ASN A 63 -11.91 29.62 22.06
CA ASN A 63 -12.76 28.51 21.68
C ASN A 63 -13.99 29.01 20.90
N PHE A 64 -13.98 28.82 19.59
CA PHE A 64 -15.07 29.19 18.67
C PHE A 64 -15.82 27.94 18.16
N GLY A 65 -15.88 26.89 18.98
CA GLY A 65 -16.64 25.69 18.68
C GLY A 65 -18.15 25.90 18.77
N LYS A 66 -18.93 25.35 17.83
CA LYS A 66 -20.39 25.36 17.87
C LYS A 66 -21.00 23.98 17.74
N SER A 67 -21.69 23.51 18.78
CA SER A 67 -22.33 22.20 18.78
C SER A 67 -23.34 22.00 17.63
N GLY A 68 -23.21 20.87 16.93
CA GLY A 68 -24.02 20.52 15.77
C GLY A 68 -23.70 21.30 14.48
N ALA A 69 -22.73 22.21 14.48
CA ALA A 69 -22.44 22.99 13.27
C ALA A 69 -21.81 22.13 12.16
N THR A 70 -22.27 22.35 10.93
CA THR A 70 -21.80 21.75 9.69
C THR A 70 -20.85 22.70 8.97
N LEU A 71 -19.87 22.17 8.24
CA LEU A 71 -19.08 23.00 7.32
C LEU A 71 -19.94 23.45 6.14
N LEU A 72 -20.75 22.53 5.60
CA LEU A 72 -21.56 22.78 4.41
C LEU A 72 -22.51 23.96 4.62
N ASN A 73 -22.46 24.94 3.71
CA ASN A 73 -23.30 26.13 3.72
C ASN A 73 -24.79 25.83 3.53
N ARG A 74 -25.08 24.71 2.88
CA ARG A 74 -26.44 24.17 2.68
C ARG A 74 -26.74 23.01 3.63
N GLY A 75 -25.84 22.70 4.57
CA GLY A 75 -26.09 21.71 5.60
C GLY A 75 -27.14 22.18 6.61
N HIS A 76 -27.53 21.28 7.52
CA HIS A 76 -28.61 21.53 8.48
C HIS A 76 -28.30 22.65 9.50
N ARG A 77 -27.02 22.94 9.79
CA ARG A 77 -26.61 24.02 10.70
C ARG A 77 -25.28 24.64 10.27
N PRO A 78 -25.24 25.44 9.20
CA PRO A 78 -24.02 25.96 8.62
C PRO A 78 -23.20 26.81 9.61
N TYR A 79 -21.93 26.48 9.81
CA TYR A 79 -21.04 27.18 10.75
C TYR A 79 -20.90 28.67 10.42
N MET A 80 -20.78 29.02 9.12
CA MET A 80 -20.61 30.40 8.67
C MET A 80 -21.85 31.30 8.90
N GLN A 81 -22.97 30.74 9.37
CA GLN A 81 -24.15 31.51 9.78
C GLN A 81 -24.27 31.66 11.31
N GLN A 82 -23.35 31.05 12.06
CA GLN A 82 -23.42 31.05 13.53
C GLN A 82 -22.70 32.27 14.14
N GLN A 83 -23.00 32.54 15.40
CA GLN A 83 -22.37 33.64 16.13
C GLN A 83 -20.87 33.40 16.32
N GLU A 84 -20.48 32.15 16.55
CA GLU A 84 -19.09 31.73 16.78
C GLU A 84 -18.17 32.03 15.58
N PHE A 85 -18.69 31.93 14.35
CA PHE A 85 -17.95 32.35 13.15
C PHE A 85 -17.69 33.85 13.14
N ARG A 86 -18.72 34.67 13.44
CA ARG A 86 -18.57 36.13 13.54
C ARG A 86 -17.59 36.51 14.65
N ASP A 87 -17.60 35.79 15.76
CA ASP A 87 -16.67 36.01 16.87
C ASP A 87 -15.23 35.63 16.49
N ALA A 88 -15.04 34.51 15.78
CA ALA A 88 -13.73 34.11 15.27
C ALA A 88 -13.13 35.15 14.30
N LEU A 89 -13.95 35.72 13.40
CA LEU A 89 -13.51 36.81 12.51
C LEU A 89 -13.12 38.07 13.30
N ARG A 90 -13.93 38.48 14.29
CA ARG A 90 -13.63 39.64 15.14
C ARG A 90 -12.40 39.43 16.01
N PHE A 91 -12.13 38.19 16.41
CA PHE A 91 -10.95 37.84 17.19
C PHE A 91 -9.66 38.10 16.42
N ALA A 92 -9.70 38.01 15.08
CA ALA A 92 -8.61 38.29 14.15
C ALA A 92 -7.31 37.59 14.61
N ALA A 93 -7.36 36.26 14.70
CA ALA A 93 -6.28 35.46 15.24
C ALA A 93 -5.03 35.49 14.36
N ASP A 94 -3.86 35.35 14.97
CA ASP A 94 -2.59 35.11 14.27
C ASP A 94 -2.51 33.67 13.75
N ILE A 95 -3.20 32.74 14.43
CA ILE A 95 -3.27 31.33 14.07
C ILE A 95 -4.71 30.82 14.16
N ALA A 96 -5.19 30.12 13.13
CA ALA A 96 -6.49 29.47 13.15
C ALA A 96 -6.33 27.94 13.03
N VAL A 97 -7.01 27.20 13.91
CA VAL A 97 -7.06 25.73 13.93
C VAL A 97 -8.50 25.32 13.63
N ILE A 98 -8.73 24.66 12.49
CA ILE A 98 -10.08 24.36 11.99
C ILE A 98 -10.36 22.85 12.08
N HIS A 99 -11.42 22.49 12.81
CA HIS A 99 -11.96 21.13 12.94
C HIS A 99 -13.47 21.12 12.65
N LEU A 100 -13.81 21.10 11.36
CA LEU A 100 -15.18 21.04 10.82
C LEU A 100 -15.30 19.91 9.80
N GLY A 101 -16.49 19.34 9.65
CA GLY A 101 -16.76 18.19 8.78
C GLY A 101 -17.46 17.03 9.48
N ILE A 102 -17.32 16.89 10.81
CA ILE A 102 -17.86 15.70 11.49
C ILE A 102 -19.39 15.64 11.47
N ASN A 103 -20.09 16.78 11.61
CA ASN A 103 -21.55 16.82 11.50
C ASN A 103 -22.01 16.73 10.04
N ASP A 104 -21.12 16.91 9.08
CA ASP A 104 -21.42 16.78 7.67
C ASP A 104 -21.63 15.30 7.30
N THR A 105 -21.16 14.33 8.11
CA THR A 105 -21.46 12.88 7.97
C THR A 105 -22.91 12.51 8.34
N ASP A 106 -23.80 13.49 8.47
CA ASP A 106 -25.22 13.28 8.71
C ASP A 106 -25.95 13.08 7.35
N PRO A 107 -26.94 12.16 7.26
CA PRO A 107 -27.71 11.91 6.04
C PRO A 107 -28.46 13.14 5.50
N ARG A 108 -28.74 14.13 6.33
CA ARG A 108 -29.33 15.41 5.88
C ARG A 108 -28.33 16.29 5.11
N ASN A 109 -27.04 15.98 5.17
CA ASN A 109 -25.95 16.83 4.68
C ASN A 109 -25.19 16.17 3.52
N TRP A 110 -24.35 15.17 3.81
CA TRP A 110 -23.37 14.65 2.87
C TRP A 110 -23.99 14.20 1.53
N PRO A 111 -25.06 13.37 1.52
CA PRO A 111 -25.62 12.86 0.28
C PRO A 111 -26.15 13.96 -0.65
N HIS A 112 -26.55 15.10 -0.09
CA HIS A 112 -27.21 16.19 -0.83
C HIS A 112 -26.26 17.31 -1.24
N HIS A 113 -25.15 17.49 -0.52
CA HIS A 113 -24.36 18.72 -0.61
C HIS A 113 -22.84 18.51 -0.68
N ARG A 114 -22.33 17.26 -0.68
CA ARG A 114 -20.88 16.97 -0.68
C ARG A 114 -20.05 17.69 -1.74
N ASP A 115 -20.61 17.95 -2.92
CA ASP A 115 -19.89 18.63 -4.02
C ASP A 115 -19.49 20.07 -3.67
N ALA A 116 -20.17 20.69 -2.70
CA ALA A 116 -19.86 22.03 -2.20
C ALA A 116 -18.84 22.04 -1.05
N PHE A 117 -18.48 20.88 -0.47
CA PHE A 117 -17.68 20.83 0.76
C PHE A 117 -16.34 21.54 0.62
N VAL A 118 -15.60 21.26 -0.48
CA VAL A 118 -14.29 21.88 -0.72
C VAL A 118 -14.43 23.38 -0.94
N SER A 119 -15.39 23.84 -1.76
CA SER A 119 -15.60 25.27 -2.00
C SER A 119 -16.03 26.02 -0.75
N ASP A 120 -16.91 25.43 0.07
CA ASP A 120 -17.38 26.02 1.31
C ASP A 120 -16.23 26.12 2.34
N TYR A 121 -15.37 25.10 2.42
CA TYR A 121 -14.16 25.16 3.25
C TYR A 121 -13.21 26.28 2.80
N LEU A 122 -12.96 26.39 1.51
CA LEU A 122 -12.10 27.45 0.97
C LEU A 122 -12.68 28.84 1.28
N SER A 123 -14.00 29.01 1.17
CA SER A 123 -14.67 30.26 1.55
C SER A 123 -14.51 30.61 3.03
N LEU A 124 -14.52 29.60 3.92
CA LEU A 124 -14.25 29.80 5.35
C LEU A 124 -12.80 30.30 5.56
N ILE A 125 -11.83 29.67 4.88
CA ILE A 125 -10.41 30.05 4.93
C ILE A 125 -10.19 31.47 4.41
N ASP A 126 -10.82 31.83 3.28
CA ASP A 126 -10.71 33.15 2.68
C ASP A 126 -11.31 34.24 3.59
N SER A 127 -12.38 33.92 4.32
CA SER A 127 -12.97 34.83 5.31
C SER A 127 -12.00 35.11 6.46
N LEU A 128 -11.28 34.09 6.95
CA LEU A 128 -10.26 34.26 7.99
C LEU A 128 -9.08 35.10 7.49
N ARG A 129 -8.59 34.84 6.28
CA ARG A 129 -7.53 35.65 5.63
C ARG A 129 -7.96 37.09 5.38
N SER A 130 -9.25 37.33 5.14
CA SER A 130 -9.79 38.68 5.02
C SER A 130 -9.81 39.43 6.35
N ALA A 131 -10.03 38.72 7.46
CA ALA A 131 -9.97 39.30 8.81
C ALA A 131 -8.54 39.54 9.30
N ASN A 132 -7.60 38.66 8.96
CA ASN A 132 -6.17 38.83 9.18
C ASN A 132 -5.38 38.21 7.99
N PRO A 133 -4.77 39.03 7.10
CA PRO A 133 -4.01 38.53 5.95
C PRO A 133 -2.82 37.64 6.29
N ASP A 134 -2.24 37.81 7.49
CA ASP A 134 -1.05 37.09 7.94
C ASP A 134 -1.39 35.82 8.76
N VAL A 135 -2.67 35.44 8.84
CA VAL A 135 -3.11 34.29 9.64
C VAL A 135 -2.47 32.99 9.16
N ARG A 136 -1.81 32.28 10.08
CA ARG A 136 -1.36 30.89 9.87
C ARG A 136 -2.53 29.94 10.08
N ILE A 137 -2.87 29.15 9.08
CA ILE A 137 -4.03 28.23 9.15
C ILE A 137 -3.55 26.78 9.26
N LEU A 138 -4.11 26.08 10.24
CA LEU A 138 -4.01 24.64 10.44
C LEU A 138 -5.41 24.06 10.25
N ILE A 139 -5.55 23.06 9.38
CA ILE A 139 -6.81 22.30 9.26
C ILE A 139 -6.58 20.87 9.75
N ALA A 140 -7.54 20.34 10.50
CA ALA A 140 -7.43 19.01 11.09
C ALA A 140 -8.20 17.97 10.26
N ARG A 141 -7.60 16.80 10.01
CA ARG A 141 -8.38 15.58 9.74
C ARG A 141 -9.39 15.37 10.88
N LEU A 142 -10.52 14.74 10.57
CA LEU A 142 -11.57 14.54 11.56
C LEU A 142 -11.10 13.66 12.72
N SER A 143 -11.69 13.84 13.89
CA SER A 143 -11.52 12.83 14.96
C SER A 143 -12.27 11.55 14.55
N PRO A 144 -11.94 10.40 15.15
CA PRO A 144 -12.61 9.15 14.80
C PRO A 144 -14.11 9.17 15.14
N ILE A 145 -14.87 8.37 14.39
CA ILE A 145 -16.22 7.93 14.76
C ILE A 145 -16.12 6.43 15.00
N SER A 146 -16.50 5.94 16.18
CA SER A 146 -16.36 4.50 16.49
C SER A 146 -17.54 3.66 16.02
N ASP A 147 -17.33 2.35 15.93
CA ASP A 147 -18.30 1.32 15.52
C ASP A 147 -19.62 1.32 16.32
N ARG A 148 -19.59 1.89 17.53
CA ARG A 148 -20.77 2.05 18.40
C ARG A 148 -21.76 3.12 17.94
N HIS A 149 -21.39 3.96 16.98
CA HIS A 149 -22.29 4.98 16.46
C HIS A 149 -23.48 4.32 15.73
N ALA A 150 -24.72 4.75 16.05
CA ALA A 150 -25.93 4.10 15.53
C ALA A 150 -26.03 4.05 13.99
N ARG A 151 -25.40 5.02 13.31
CA ARG A 151 -25.37 5.13 11.84
C ARG A 151 -24.02 4.72 11.22
N PHE A 152 -23.14 4.07 11.99
CA PHE A 152 -21.80 3.70 11.54
C PHE A 152 -21.85 2.95 10.20
N LEU A 153 -22.70 1.92 10.10
CA LEU A 153 -22.86 1.09 8.91
C LEU A 153 -23.77 1.68 7.83
N SER A 154 -24.67 2.60 8.17
CA SER A 154 -25.63 3.15 7.21
C SER A 154 -25.11 4.35 6.41
N GLY A 155 -23.83 4.70 6.59
CA GLY A 155 -23.14 5.68 5.75
C GLY A 155 -22.15 6.57 6.51
N THR A 156 -22.31 6.76 7.82
CA THR A 156 -21.46 7.70 8.58
C THR A 156 -19.97 7.36 8.51
N ARG A 157 -19.59 6.07 8.57
CA ARG A 157 -18.20 5.61 8.41
C ARG A 157 -17.63 5.99 7.04
N ASP A 158 -18.40 5.75 5.98
CA ASP A 158 -17.93 5.94 4.61
C ASP A 158 -17.85 7.43 4.26
N TRP A 159 -18.84 8.22 4.68
CA TRP A 159 -18.82 9.67 4.50
C TRP A 159 -17.72 10.33 5.33
N HIS A 160 -17.40 9.80 6.51
CA HIS A 160 -16.24 10.25 7.29
C HIS A 160 -14.94 10.08 6.47
N ALA A 161 -14.73 8.92 5.85
CA ALA A 161 -13.58 8.67 4.99
C ALA A 161 -13.55 9.59 3.74
N GLU A 162 -14.69 9.82 3.10
CA GLU A 162 -14.82 10.78 1.99
C GLU A 162 -14.47 12.21 2.43
N ILE A 163 -14.93 12.64 3.61
CA ILE A 163 -14.64 13.96 4.17
C ILE A 163 -13.16 14.11 4.51
N GLN A 164 -12.51 13.10 5.08
CA GLN A 164 -11.05 13.18 5.34
C GLN A 164 -10.28 13.42 4.03
N THR A 165 -10.66 12.72 2.95
CA THR A 165 -10.06 12.92 1.63
C THR A 165 -10.32 14.34 1.10
N ALA A 166 -11.52 14.88 1.32
CA ALA A 166 -11.86 16.24 0.94
C ALA A 166 -11.06 17.30 1.74
N ILE A 167 -10.84 17.07 3.04
CA ILE A 167 -10.00 17.94 3.90
C ILE A 167 -8.56 17.97 3.38
N GLU A 168 -8.00 16.83 2.99
CA GLU A 168 -6.65 16.79 2.39
C GLU A 168 -6.58 17.57 1.08
N ALA A 169 -7.64 17.52 0.26
CA ALA A 169 -7.73 18.34 -0.94
C ALA A 169 -7.79 19.84 -0.60
N VAL A 170 -8.57 20.23 0.42
CA VAL A 170 -8.61 21.62 0.92
C VAL A 170 -7.23 22.07 1.39
N ALA A 171 -6.50 21.25 2.16
CA ALA A 171 -5.15 21.58 2.65
C ALA A 171 -4.21 21.92 1.49
N ARG A 172 -4.21 21.08 0.44
CA ARG A 172 -3.40 21.28 -0.77
C ARG A 172 -3.84 22.52 -1.56
N CYS A 173 -5.14 22.69 -1.79
CA CYS A 173 -5.67 23.81 -2.57
C CYS A 173 -5.46 25.17 -1.90
N ALA A 174 -5.55 25.23 -0.57
CA ALA A 174 -5.39 26.46 0.19
C ALA A 174 -3.94 26.75 0.59
N ASP A 175 -3.01 25.81 0.37
CA ASP A 175 -1.62 25.84 0.87
C ASP A 175 -1.57 26.11 2.38
N VAL A 176 -2.24 25.25 3.15
CA VAL A 176 -2.32 25.34 4.62
C VAL A 176 -1.80 24.07 5.27
N GLN A 177 -1.39 24.16 6.54
CA GLN A 177 -0.85 23.01 7.25
C GLN A 177 -1.97 22.03 7.62
N LEU A 178 -1.79 20.76 7.27
CA LEU A 178 -2.67 19.67 7.71
C LEU A 178 -2.16 19.11 9.05
N ILE A 179 -3.06 18.98 10.04
CA ILE A 179 -2.84 18.22 11.27
C ILE A 179 -3.83 17.07 11.37
N ASP A 180 -3.63 16.15 12.31
CA ASP A 180 -4.38 14.89 12.36
C ASP A 180 -5.00 14.63 13.75
N PHE A 181 -6.31 14.84 13.87
CA PHE A 181 -7.06 14.48 15.08
C PHE A 181 -7.55 13.03 15.06
N HIS A 182 -7.39 12.32 13.93
CA HIS A 182 -7.80 10.92 13.79
C HIS A 182 -6.78 10.00 14.45
N ALA A 183 -5.54 10.02 13.97
CA ALA A 183 -4.52 9.03 14.29
C ALA A 183 -4.20 8.91 15.80
N PRO A 184 -4.12 10.01 16.59
CA PRO A 184 -3.85 9.92 18.02
C PRO A 184 -4.99 9.29 18.83
N LEU A 185 -6.24 9.41 18.36
CA LEU A 185 -7.43 8.90 19.05
C LEU A 185 -7.89 7.54 18.57
N TYR A 186 -7.57 7.17 17.32
CA TYR A 186 -8.11 5.98 16.66
C TYR A 186 -7.84 4.66 17.41
N PRO A 187 -6.66 4.45 18.03
CA PRO A 187 -6.40 3.27 18.83
C PRO A 187 -7.16 3.21 20.17
N TYR A 188 -7.85 4.29 20.55
CA TYR A 188 -8.46 4.47 21.88
C TYR A 188 -9.98 4.72 21.78
N PRO A 189 -10.77 3.78 21.23
CA PRO A 189 -12.22 3.95 21.10
C PRO A 189 -12.92 4.19 22.43
N HIS A 190 -12.37 3.74 23.56
CA HIS A 190 -12.92 3.97 24.90
C HIS A 190 -12.88 5.45 25.33
N LEU A 191 -12.03 6.27 24.70
CA LEU A 191 -11.99 7.72 24.91
C LEU A 191 -13.13 8.44 24.17
N LEU A 192 -13.99 7.72 23.44
CA LEU A 192 -15.18 8.23 22.75
C LEU A 192 -16.44 7.54 23.33
N PRO A 193 -16.88 7.88 24.55
CA PRO A 193 -17.93 7.15 25.27
C PRO A 193 -19.28 7.11 24.55
N ASP A 194 -19.56 8.09 23.70
CA ASP A 194 -20.77 8.18 22.85
C ASP A 194 -20.47 7.94 21.36
N ALA A 195 -19.30 7.35 21.06
CA ALA A 195 -18.74 7.12 19.74
C ALA A 195 -18.28 8.34 18.94
N LEU A 196 -18.35 9.56 19.51
CA LEU A 196 -18.05 10.81 18.79
C LEU A 196 -17.22 11.81 19.59
N HIS A 197 -17.61 12.10 20.83
CA HIS A 197 -17.01 13.16 21.64
C HIS A 197 -15.90 12.60 22.54
N PRO A 198 -14.72 13.23 22.55
CA PRO A 198 -13.62 12.79 23.40
C PRO A 198 -13.90 13.03 24.89
N THR A 199 -13.42 12.14 25.75
CA THR A 199 -13.26 12.40 27.19
C THR A 199 -12.24 13.52 27.43
N ALA A 200 -12.05 13.94 28.69
CA ALA A 200 -11.02 14.91 29.04
C ALA A 200 -9.62 14.46 28.59
N GLU A 201 -9.32 13.16 28.73
CA GLU A 201 -8.07 12.56 28.24
C GLU A 201 -7.98 12.57 26.71
N GLY A 202 -9.07 12.22 26.00
CA GLY A 202 -9.10 12.34 24.53
C GLY A 202 -8.89 13.78 24.05
N ALA A 203 -9.46 14.76 24.76
CA ALA A 203 -9.25 16.17 24.49
C ALA A 203 -7.79 16.60 24.73
N THR A 204 -7.09 15.99 25.69
CA THR A 204 -5.65 16.17 25.89
C THR A 204 -4.86 15.75 24.65
N LEU A 205 -5.22 14.65 24.00
CA LEU A 205 -4.54 14.17 22.78
C LEU A 205 -4.73 15.16 21.61
N LEU A 206 -5.92 15.72 21.47
CA LEU A 206 -6.18 16.79 20.49
C LEU A 206 -5.37 18.05 20.81
N ALA A 207 -5.35 18.49 22.07
CA ALA A 207 -4.60 19.65 22.52
C ALA A 207 -3.09 19.49 22.27
N ARG A 208 -2.52 18.31 22.57
CA ARG A 208 -1.11 17.98 22.29
C ARG A 208 -0.80 18.01 20.80
N THR A 209 -1.70 17.49 19.97
CA THR A 209 -1.55 17.51 18.50
C THR A 209 -1.43 18.94 17.99
N VAL A 210 -2.30 19.84 18.46
CA VAL A 210 -2.23 21.26 18.10
C VAL A 210 -0.96 21.88 18.67
N TYR A 211 -0.67 21.67 19.96
CA TYR A 211 0.51 22.22 20.62
C TYR A 211 1.79 21.91 19.83
N SER A 212 2.04 20.64 19.50
CA SER A 212 3.23 20.23 18.74
C SER A 212 3.28 20.84 17.34
N ALA A 213 2.14 20.95 16.65
CA ALA A 213 2.09 21.60 15.34
C ALA A 213 2.38 23.11 15.40
N LEU A 214 2.01 23.77 16.50
CA LEU A 214 2.26 25.20 16.71
C LEU A 214 3.71 25.48 17.08
N THR A 215 4.25 24.72 18.03
CA THR A 215 5.58 24.94 18.60
C THR A 215 6.71 24.28 17.82
N GLY A 216 6.40 23.25 17.03
CA GLY A 216 7.40 22.36 16.43
C GLY A 216 8.01 21.36 17.41
N ASP A 217 7.55 21.35 18.67
CA ASP A 217 8.03 20.45 19.72
C ASP A 217 7.28 19.10 19.63
N TYR A 218 8.01 18.10 19.18
CA TYR A 218 7.55 16.70 19.09
C TYR A 218 8.29 15.81 20.10
N GLY A 219 8.86 16.40 21.15
CA GLY A 219 9.59 15.70 22.22
C GLY A 219 10.99 15.27 21.82
N GLY A 220 11.61 15.93 20.82
CA GLY A 220 12.96 15.67 20.36
C GLY A 220 13.19 14.27 19.75
N LEU A 221 14.47 13.94 19.53
CA LEU A 221 14.87 12.72 18.84
C LEU A 221 14.47 11.43 19.59
N ARG A 222 13.65 10.59 18.94
CA ARG A 222 13.16 9.29 19.42
C ARG A 222 13.03 8.28 18.28
N LEU A 223 13.35 7.00 18.54
CA LEU A 223 13.12 5.86 17.63
C LEU A 223 12.15 4.86 18.29
N SER A 224 11.72 3.84 17.53
CA SER A 224 11.00 2.68 18.08
C SER A 224 11.83 1.99 19.17
N ALA A 225 11.17 1.45 20.19
CA ALA A 225 11.80 0.69 21.28
C ALA A 225 12.51 -0.59 20.78
N LEU A 226 12.25 -1.03 19.54
CA LEU A 226 12.97 -2.13 18.89
C LEU A 226 14.45 -1.84 18.64
N TYR A 227 14.84 -0.57 18.58
CA TYR A 227 16.23 -0.18 18.40
C TYR A 227 16.92 -0.21 19.76
N THR A 228 17.66 -1.27 20.03
CA THR A 228 18.51 -1.45 21.21
C THR A 228 19.86 -2.06 20.80
N ASP A 229 20.80 -2.17 21.74
CA ASP A 229 22.05 -2.88 21.52
C ASP A 229 21.77 -4.35 21.15
N ASN A 230 22.69 -4.98 20.42
CA ASN A 230 22.58 -6.35 19.92
C ASN A 230 21.46 -6.60 18.89
N MET A 231 20.84 -5.58 18.32
CA MET A 231 19.78 -5.81 17.32
C MET A 231 20.27 -6.48 16.02
N VAL A 232 19.35 -7.12 15.31
CA VAL A 232 19.55 -7.65 13.95
C VAL A 232 18.70 -6.87 12.97
N LEU A 233 19.32 -6.18 12.02
CA LEU A 233 18.66 -5.46 10.93
C LEU A 233 18.51 -6.37 9.71
N GLN A 234 17.39 -6.23 8.98
CA GLN A 234 17.15 -7.03 7.78
C GLN A 234 18.18 -6.71 6.68
N ARG A 235 18.85 -7.74 6.17
CA ARG A 235 19.83 -7.63 5.08
C ARG A 235 19.16 -7.56 3.71
N ASN A 236 19.94 -7.09 2.72
CA ASN A 236 19.63 -7.09 1.28
C ASN A 236 18.33 -6.38 0.89
N VAL A 237 17.82 -5.48 1.73
CA VAL A 237 16.72 -4.56 1.44
C VAL A 237 17.13 -3.14 1.83
N PRO A 238 16.59 -2.09 1.18
CA PRO A 238 16.76 -0.73 1.68
C PRO A 238 16.34 -0.65 3.14
N LEU A 239 17.17 -0.02 3.98
CA LEU A 239 16.91 0.11 5.40
C LEU A 239 16.38 1.50 5.67
N ASP A 240 15.07 1.61 5.89
CA ASP A 240 14.42 2.83 6.32
C ASP A 240 14.50 2.94 7.84
N VAL A 241 15.40 3.80 8.34
CA VAL A 241 15.48 4.14 9.75
C VAL A 241 14.59 5.35 9.97
N SER A 242 13.55 5.20 10.80
CA SER A 242 12.53 6.23 11.03
C SER A 242 12.35 6.54 12.50
N GLY A 243 11.88 7.76 12.78
CA GLY A 243 11.62 8.20 14.14
C GLY A 243 10.87 9.52 14.21
N MET A 244 10.86 10.09 15.42
CA MET A 244 10.40 11.45 15.71
C MET A 244 11.60 12.34 16.04
N ALA A 245 11.52 13.61 15.70
CA ALA A 245 12.40 14.70 16.13
C ALA A 245 11.61 16.01 16.09
N ASP A 246 12.16 17.10 16.61
CA ASP A 246 11.44 18.38 16.55
C ASP A 246 11.38 18.87 15.09
N ALA A 247 10.31 19.58 14.74
CA ALA A 247 10.04 19.98 13.37
C ALA A 247 11.18 20.85 12.81
N GLY A 248 11.70 20.49 11.62
CA GLY A 248 12.83 21.18 10.99
C GLY A 248 14.20 20.80 11.55
N GLU A 249 14.29 19.92 12.55
CA GLU A 249 15.56 19.46 13.08
C GLU A 249 16.27 18.53 12.07
N ARG A 250 17.59 18.71 11.91
CA ARG A 250 18.40 17.85 11.05
C ARG A 250 18.77 16.58 11.81
N VAL A 251 18.35 15.44 11.29
CA VAL A 251 18.68 14.11 11.81
C VAL A 251 19.76 13.48 10.93
N THR A 252 20.82 12.96 11.53
CA THR A 252 21.89 12.22 10.84
C THR A 252 21.96 10.79 11.35
N VAL A 253 21.87 9.84 10.43
CA VAL A 253 21.98 8.40 10.68
C VAL A 253 23.31 7.89 10.10
N ASN A 254 24.10 7.18 10.89
CA ASN A 254 25.31 6.50 10.42
C ASN A 254 25.30 5.02 10.79
N ILE A 255 25.68 4.16 9.86
CA ILE A 255 25.94 2.74 10.10
C ILE A 255 27.01 2.22 9.12
N GLY A 256 28.02 1.54 9.64
CA GLY A 256 29.16 1.10 8.84
C GLY A 256 29.83 2.29 8.13
N ARG A 257 29.89 2.26 6.79
CA ARG A 257 30.42 3.36 5.96
C ARG A 257 29.34 4.33 5.44
N GLN A 258 28.08 4.09 5.80
CA GLN A 258 26.96 4.88 5.30
C GLN A 258 26.64 6.04 6.25
N ARG A 259 26.33 7.19 5.66
CA ARG A 259 25.86 8.38 6.36
C ARG A 259 24.71 9.00 5.58
N CYS A 260 23.58 9.21 6.23
CA CYS A 260 22.41 9.86 5.66
C CYS A 260 21.93 10.99 6.58
N SER A 261 21.64 12.16 6.02
CA SER A 261 21.10 13.30 6.77
C SER A 261 19.78 13.73 6.16
N VAL A 262 18.76 13.85 7.01
CA VAL A 262 17.40 14.26 6.65
C VAL A 262 16.92 15.37 7.58
N VAL A 263 15.83 16.04 7.21
CA VAL A 263 15.18 17.06 8.05
C VAL A 263 13.83 16.51 8.49
N ALA A 264 13.53 16.61 9.78
CA ALA A 264 12.24 16.23 10.30
C ALA A 264 11.13 17.11 9.74
N GLY A 265 10.03 16.47 9.32
CA GLY A 265 8.87 17.14 8.74
C GLY A 265 8.19 18.09 9.74
N LYS A 266 7.21 18.85 9.25
CA LYS A 266 6.37 19.72 10.10
C LYS A 266 5.57 18.93 11.15
N ASP A 267 5.44 17.62 10.99
CA ASP A 267 4.80 16.68 11.90
C ASP A 267 5.80 15.94 12.81
N GLY A 268 7.08 16.35 12.79
CA GLY A 268 8.17 15.76 13.56
C GLY A 268 8.66 14.39 13.05
N ARG A 269 8.04 13.82 12.01
CA ARG A 269 8.46 12.53 11.47
C ARG A 269 9.67 12.70 10.56
N TRP A 270 10.56 11.71 10.59
CA TRP A 270 11.69 11.63 9.67
C TRP A 270 11.96 10.17 9.30
N THR A 271 12.48 9.97 8.09
CA THR A 271 12.94 8.67 7.59
C THR A 271 14.24 8.87 6.84
N ALA A 272 15.29 8.18 7.26
CA ALA A 272 16.56 8.11 6.56
C ALA A 272 16.67 6.74 5.87
N ARG A 273 16.66 6.75 4.53
CA ARG A 273 16.85 5.54 3.72
C ARG A 273 18.33 5.25 3.54
N LEU A 274 18.77 4.07 3.95
CA LEU A 274 20.13 3.57 3.81
C LEU A 274 20.20 2.46 2.76
N LEU A 275 21.36 2.30 2.13
CA LEU A 275 21.60 1.23 1.16
C LEU A 275 21.55 -0.14 1.87
N PRO A 276 21.12 -1.20 1.15
CA PRO A 276 21.07 -2.54 1.69
C PRO A 276 22.37 -3.00 2.34
N LEU A 277 22.28 -3.50 3.57
CA LEU A 277 23.40 -4.15 4.25
C LEU A 277 23.50 -5.60 3.79
N LYS A 278 24.72 -6.06 3.55
CA LYS A 278 25.00 -7.50 3.41
C LYS A 278 25.07 -8.15 4.78
N ALA A 279 24.84 -9.47 4.85
CA ALA A 279 25.03 -10.24 6.07
C ALA A 279 26.46 -10.03 6.61
N SER A 280 26.57 -9.42 7.80
CA SER A 280 27.83 -9.00 8.41
C SER A 280 27.54 -8.33 9.77
N GLY A 281 28.59 -7.94 10.48
CA GLY A 281 28.59 -7.20 11.72
C GLY A 281 29.84 -7.55 12.55
N PRO A 282 29.97 -7.02 13.76
CA PRO A 282 29.09 -6.02 14.37
C PRO A 282 29.28 -4.61 13.77
N TYR A 283 28.18 -3.87 13.66
CA TYR A 283 28.15 -2.44 13.35
C TYR A 283 27.79 -1.61 14.60
N GLU A 284 28.07 -0.31 14.55
CA GLU A 284 27.44 0.70 15.42
C GLU A 284 26.44 1.50 14.57
N LEU A 285 25.17 1.56 14.99
CA LEU A 285 24.18 2.50 14.45
C LEU A 285 24.17 3.74 15.35
N THR A 286 24.33 4.91 14.74
CA THR A 286 24.18 6.19 15.43
C THR A 286 23.10 7.02 14.77
N VAL A 287 22.21 7.60 15.58
CA VAL A 287 21.20 8.57 15.13
C VAL A 287 21.37 9.82 15.96
N SER A 288 21.56 10.97 15.32
CA SER A 288 21.92 12.20 16.00
C SER A 288 21.19 13.42 15.46
N THR A 289 20.88 14.33 16.35
CA THR A 289 20.55 15.73 16.04
C THR A 289 21.58 16.64 16.73
N SER A 290 21.39 17.96 16.68
CA SER A 290 22.26 18.89 17.40
C SER A 290 22.20 18.74 18.91
N GLY A 291 21.06 18.30 19.46
CA GLY A 291 20.82 18.23 20.91
C GLY A 291 20.96 16.84 21.52
N LYS A 292 20.86 15.76 20.72
CA LYS A 292 20.83 14.38 21.22
C LYS A 292 21.49 13.40 20.25
N THR A 293 22.18 12.39 20.78
CA THR A 293 22.71 11.26 20.00
C THR A 293 22.28 9.95 20.65
N LEU A 294 21.64 9.09 19.86
CA LEU A 294 21.32 7.71 20.19
C LEU A 294 22.37 6.80 19.53
N ARG A 295 22.92 5.85 20.30
CA ARG A 295 23.93 4.90 19.83
C ARG A 295 23.48 3.48 20.15
N TYR A 296 23.56 2.62 19.16
CA TYR A 296 23.22 1.19 19.27
C TYR A 296 24.43 0.37 18.81
N ARG A 297 24.93 -0.48 19.70
CA ARG A 297 26.16 -1.27 19.53
C ARG A 297 25.84 -2.70 19.18
N ASN A 298 26.86 -3.40 18.67
CA ASN A 298 26.77 -4.81 18.30
C ASN A 298 25.61 -5.08 17.33
N VAL A 299 25.39 -4.21 16.34
CA VAL A 299 24.29 -4.37 15.37
C VAL A 299 24.70 -5.37 14.30
N LEU A 300 23.92 -6.43 14.08
CA LEU A 300 24.13 -7.36 12.97
C LEU A 300 23.21 -7.04 11.81
N ALA A 301 23.64 -7.36 10.59
CA ALA A 301 22.78 -7.44 9.42
C ALA A 301 22.50 -8.91 9.11
N GLY A 302 21.23 -9.30 9.06
CA GLY A 302 20.81 -10.70 9.01
C GLY A 302 19.38 -10.87 8.49
N GLU A 303 18.76 -12.02 8.79
CA GLU A 303 17.34 -12.26 8.53
C GLU A 303 16.53 -11.94 9.78
N VAL A 304 15.41 -11.25 9.63
CA VAL A 304 14.53 -10.88 10.74
C VAL A 304 13.15 -11.48 10.52
N TRP A 305 12.68 -12.27 11.49
CA TRP A 305 11.36 -12.92 11.45
C TRP A 305 10.51 -12.54 12.65
N LEU A 306 9.23 -12.31 12.41
CA LEU A 306 8.24 -12.11 13.47
C LEU A 306 7.56 -13.44 13.81
N CYS A 307 7.59 -13.79 15.09
CA CYS A 307 7.01 -15.00 15.67
C CYS A 307 5.80 -14.59 16.52
N SER A 308 4.60 -14.89 16.06
CA SER A 308 3.37 -14.40 16.69
C SER A 308 2.29 -15.47 16.79
N GLY A 309 1.26 -15.19 17.57
CA GLY A 309 0.10 -16.06 17.76
C GLY A 309 -0.28 -16.15 19.22
N GLN A 310 -0.75 -17.33 19.62
CA GLN A 310 -1.22 -17.58 20.98
C GLN A 310 -0.29 -18.50 21.78
N SER A 311 -0.84 -19.18 22.78
CA SER A 311 -0.12 -19.97 23.79
C SER A 311 0.79 -21.07 23.23
N ASN A 312 0.50 -21.63 22.05
CA ASN A 312 1.38 -22.59 21.40
C ASN A 312 2.62 -21.96 20.77
N MET A 313 2.55 -20.69 20.32
CA MET A 313 3.73 -19.88 20.00
C MET A 313 4.43 -19.41 21.28
N GLU A 314 3.70 -19.00 22.33
CA GLU A 314 4.27 -18.54 23.60
C GLU A 314 5.02 -19.64 24.39
N PHE A 315 4.80 -20.92 24.06
CA PHE A 315 5.32 -22.06 24.79
C PHE A 315 6.86 -22.08 24.80
N MET A 316 7.46 -21.98 25.99
CA MET A 316 8.90 -21.74 26.17
C MET A 316 9.74 -23.00 25.93
N LEU A 317 10.98 -22.83 25.47
CA LEU A 317 11.90 -23.94 25.21
C LEU A 317 12.14 -24.82 26.44
N LYS A 318 12.22 -24.24 27.64
CA LYS A 318 12.37 -24.98 28.91
C LYS A 318 11.21 -25.91 29.22
N GLN A 319 10.05 -25.70 28.60
CA GLN A 319 8.86 -26.54 28.75
C GLN A 319 8.80 -27.65 27.69
N ALA A 320 9.63 -27.58 26.64
CA ALA A 320 9.61 -28.55 25.54
C ALA A 320 10.20 -29.90 25.98
N ALA A 321 9.73 -30.99 25.35
CA ALA A 321 10.18 -32.34 25.68
C ALA A 321 11.71 -32.54 25.52
N THR A 322 12.35 -31.74 24.67
CA THR A 322 13.79 -31.81 24.37
C THR A 322 14.63 -30.78 25.13
N ALA A 323 14.03 -30.03 26.07
CA ALA A 323 14.68 -28.93 26.80
C ALA A 323 16.05 -29.31 27.39
N GLY A 324 16.13 -30.44 28.10
CA GLY A 324 17.37 -30.91 28.73
C GLY A 324 18.50 -31.26 27.76
N ARG A 325 18.17 -31.55 26.49
CA ARG A 325 19.14 -31.82 25.43
C ARG A 325 19.58 -30.53 24.72
N ASP A 326 18.63 -29.63 24.47
CA ASP A 326 18.81 -28.53 23.53
C ASP A 326 19.25 -27.22 24.18
N ILE A 327 18.80 -26.92 25.41
CA ILE A 327 19.19 -25.70 26.12
C ILE A 327 20.71 -25.62 26.39
N PRO A 328 21.39 -26.68 26.86
CA PRO A 328 22.83 -26.62 27.11
C PRO A 328 23.68 -26.35 25.85
N LYS A 329 23.10 -26.55 24.66
CA LYS A 329 23.76 -26.34 23.36
C LYS A 329 23.35 -25.04 22.68
N ALA A 330 22.43 -24.29 23.27
CA ALA A 330 21.89 -23.06 22.72
C ALA A 330 22.86 -21.89 23.01
N ASP A 331 23.98 -21.85 22.29
CA ASP A 331 25.03 -20.83 22.44
C ASP A 331 25.46 -20.34 21.05
N ASP A 332 24.74 -19.34 20.52
CA ASP A 332 24.96 -18.76 19.19
C ASP A 332 24.72 -17.25 19.21
N ASP A 333 25.79 -16.46 19.22
CA ASP A 333 25.74 -14.98 19.29
C ASP A 333 25.11 -14.33 18.04
N GLU A 334 25.00 -15.07 16.93
CA GLU A 334 24.36 -14.59 15.71
C GLU A 334 22.88 -15.00 15.61
N LEU A 335 22.38 -15.81 16.55
CA LEU A 335 20.94 -16.03 16.76
C LEU A 335 20.48 -15.10 17.88
N ARG A 336 19.57 -14.16 17.59
CA ARG A 336 19.17 -13.14 18.56
C ARG A 336 17.68 -13.06 18.73
N PHE A 337 17.27 -12.75 19.95
CA PHE A 337 15.88 -12.71 20.38
C PHE A 337 15.49 -11.30 20.80
N TYR A 338 14.33 -10.85 20.35
CA TYR A 338 13.63 -9.69 20.90
C TYR A 338 12.26 -10.18 21.38
N ASP A 339 12.18 -10.51 22.66
CA ASP A 339 11.01 -11.17 23.24
C ASP A 339 10.09 -10.17 23.95
N ILE A 340 9.00 -9.79 23.28
CA ILE A 340 8.02 -8.82 23.75
C ILE A 340 6.99 -9.55 24.63
N LYS A 341 7.33 -9.69 25.91
CA LYS A 341 6.53 -10.42 26.89
C LYS A 341 5.34 -9.61 27.37
N ALA A 342 4.21 -10.27 27.58
CA ALA A 342 3.07 -9.67 28.25
C ALA A 342 3.41 -9.41 29.73
N ARG A 343 3.16 -8.18 30.23
CA ARG A 343 3.29 -7.85 31.66
C ARG A 343 2.37 -8.70 32.54
N TRP A 344 1.22 -9.08 31.98
CA TRP A 344 0.22 -9.90 32.67
C TRP A 344 -0.31 -11.00 31.76
N ARG A 345 -0.18 -12.24 32.22
CA ARG A 345 -0.84 -13.38 31.57
C ARG A 345 -2.35 -13.32 31.77
N THR A 346 -3.09 -13.74 30.77
CA THR A 346 -4.56 -13.84 30.72
C THR A 346 -5.10 -15.05 31.52
N ASN A 347 -4.57 -15.25 32.73
CA ASN A 347 -4.96 -16.32 33.64
C ASN A 347 -6.37 -16.09 34.25
N ALA A 348 -6.93 -17.09 34.92
CA ALA A 348 -8.32 -17.07 35.42
C ALA A 348 -8.41 -16.29 36.74
N VAL A 349 -8.03 -15.01 36.73
CA VAL A 349 -7.94 -14.14 37.91
C VAL A 349 -8.60 -12.79 37.65
N GLU A 350 -9.04 -12.11 38.69
CA GLU A 350 -9.48 -10.72 38.59
C GLU A 350 -8.24 -9.80 38.58
N TRP A 351 -8.19 -8.82 37.69
CA TRP A 351 -7.11 -7.82 37.67
C TRP A 351 -7.48 -6.57 38.47
N ASP A 352 -6.50 -6.00 39.15
CA ASP A 352 -6.64 -4.77 39.92
C ASP A 352 -6.66 -3.52 39.01
N SER A 353 -7.17 -2.41 39.52
CA SER A 353 -7.39 -1.18 38.73
C SER A 353 -6.14 -0.65 38.02
N ALA A 354 -4.96 -0.74 38.64
CA ALA A 354 -3.72 -0.28 38.02
C ALA A 354 -3.36 -1.05 36.73
N ILE A 355 -3.71 -2.34 36.67
CA ILE A 355 -3.53 -3.17 35.46
C ILE A 355 -4.50 -2.68 34.38
N LEU A 356 -5.75 -2.46 34.76
CA LEU A 356 -6.82 -2.02 33.87
C LEU A 356 -6.51 -0.65 33.23
N ASP A 357 -5.95 0.28 34.00
CA ASP A 357 -5.49 1.58 33.51
C ASP A 357 -4.34 1.42 32.50
N SER A 358 -3.38 0.53 32.79
CA SER A 358 -2.28 0.19 31.87
C SER A 358 -2.80 -0.37 30.54
N LEU A 359 -3.84 -1.21 30.59
CA LEU A 359 -4.46 -1.77 29.38
C LEU A 359 -5.15 -0.71 28.52
N ASN A 360 -5.86 0.23 29.14
CA ASN A 360 -6.50 1.35 28.43
C ASN A 360 -5.46 2.21 27.70
N ALA A 361 -4.27 2.37 28.29
CA ALA A 361 -3.14 3.08 27.69
C ALA A 361 -2.34 2.27 26.64
N LEU A 362 -2.75 1.05 26.30
CA LEU A 362 -2.02 0.09 25.44
C LEU A 362 -0.64 -0.34 25.98
N HIS A 363 -0.39 -0.16 27.28
CA HIS A 363 0.85 -0.58 27.95
C HIS A 363 0.76 -2.03 28.45
N TYR A 364 0.49 -2.96 27.54
CA TYR A 364 0.33 -4.39 27.88
C TYR A 364 1.66 -5.15 27.94
N TYR A 365 2.60 -4.79 27.08
CA TYR A 365 3.88 -5.47 26.95
C TYR A 365 4.97 -4.87 27.83
N GLU A 366 5.89 -5.71 28.28
CA GLU A 366 7.14 -5.32 28.94
C GLU A 366 8.06 -4.60 27.94
N GLU A 367 8.98 -3.80 28.46
CA GLU A 367 10.08 -3.31 27.64
C GLU A 367 11.02 -4.48 27.33
N ALA A 368 11.46 -4.58 26.08
CA ALA A 368 12.31 -5.67 25.60
C ALA A 368 13.59 -5.12 24.98
N GLU A 369 14.65 -5.91 25.06
CA GLU A 369 15.95 -5.64 24.44
C GLU A 369 16.35 -6.82 23.56
N TRP A 370 17.27 -6.61 22.62
CA TRP A 370 17.82 -7.71 21.85
C TRP A 370 18.87 -8.46 22.68
N GLU A 371 18.69 -9.76 22.80
CA GLU A 371 19.60 -10.65 23.51
C GLU A 371 20.17 -11.73 22.58
N ALA A 372 21.43 -12.08 22.76
CA ALA A 372 22.05 -13.23 22.10
C ALA A 372 21.45 -14.56 22.59
N CYS A 373 21.49 -15.59 21.76
CA CYS A 373 21.09 -16.94 22.15
C CYS A 373 22.15 -17.54 23.07
N THR A 374 21.76 -17.72 24.33
CA THR A 374 22.52 -18.40 25.38
C THR A 374 21.62 -19.45 26.03
N PRO A 375 22.14 -20.42 26.80
CA PRO A 375 21.29 -21.40 27.47
C PRO A 375 20.19 -20.77 28.32
N ARG A 376 20.48 -19.62 28.96
CA ARG A 376 19.51 -18.87 29.76
C ARG A 376 18.42 -18.24 28.88
N THR A 377 18.81 -17.43 27.91
CA THR A 377 17.87 -16.67 27.07
C THR A 377 17.05 -17.60 26.17
N ALA A 378 17.66 -18.64 25.61
CA ALA A 378 16.97 -19.66 24.82
C ALA A 378 15.94 -20.44 25.64
N GLY A 379 16.23 -20.79 26.90
CA GLY A 379 15.31 -21.52 27.76
C GLY A 379 13.98 -20.80 28.01
N ASP A 380 14.01 -19.47 28.13
CA ASP A 380 12.84 -18.62 28.34
C ASP A 380 12.18 -18.16 27.03
N PHE A 381 12.82 -18.37 25.88
CA PHE A 381 12.29 -18.00 24.57
C PHE A 381 11.33 -19.08 24.03
N PRO A 382 10.32 -18.71 23.21
CA PRO A 382 9.46 -19.64 22.50
C PRO A 382 10.17 -20.78 21.78
N ALA A 383 9.77 -22.02 22.09
CA ALA A 383 10.37 -23.23 21.56
C ALA A 383 10.23 -23.32 20.03
N VAL A 384 9.03 -23.05 19.49
CA VAL A 384 8.76 -23.11 18.04
C VAL A 384 9.63 -22.10 17.28
N ALA A 385 9.71 -20.86 17.79
CA ALA A 385 10.55 -19.82 17.21
C ALA A 385 12.03 -20.17 17.30
N TYR A 386 12.50 -20.68 18.43
CA TYR A 386 13.88 -21.13 18.61
C TYR A 386 14.28 -22.18 17.57
N TYR A 387 13.51 -23.25 17.40
CA TYR A 387 13.83 -24.29 16.41
C TYR A 387 13.76 -23.78 14.97
N PHE A 388 12.82 -22.88 14.69
CA PHE A 388 12.76 -22.18 13.41
C PHE A 388 14.05 -21.39 13.13
N GLY A 389 14.46 -20.52 14.05
CA GLY A 389 15.65 -19.69 13.90
C GLY A 389 16.94 -20.50 13.86
N ARG A 390 17.07 -21.52 14.71
CA ARG A 390 18.22 -22.43 14.71
C ARG A 390 18.38 -23.11 13.35
N MET A 391 17.30 -23.64 12.78
CA MET A 391 17.38 -24.28 11.46
C MET A 391 17.73 -23.27 10.34
N LEU A 392 17.25 -22.03 10.42
CA LEU A 392 17.67 -20.97 9.50
C LEU A 392 19.15 -20.61 9.67
N ARG A 393 19.65 -20.49 10.91
CA ARG A 393 21.06 -20.26 11.21
C ARG A 393 21.95 -21.35 10.61
N ASP A 394 21.63 -22.60 10.90
CA ASP A 394 22.36 -23.77 10.40
C ASP A 394 22.36 -23.81 8.86
N SER A 395 21.24 -23.48 8.22
CA SER A 395 21.09 -23.64 6.77
C SER A 395 21.59 -22.43 5.95
N LEU A 396 21.48 -21.22 6.50
CA LEU A 396 21.82 -19.98 5.80
C LEU A 396 23.20 -19.46 6.15
N GLN A 397 23.73 -19.81 7.34
CA GLN A 397 25.02 -19.36 7.84
C GLN A 397 25.14 -17.82 7.85
N VAL A 398 24.08 -17.15 8.30
CA VAL A 398 24.00 -15.68 8.46
C VAL A 398 23.25 -15.31 9.73
N PRO A 399 23.45 -14.13 10.33
CA PRO A 399 22.71 -13.74 11.53
C PRO A 399 21.19 -13.85 11.36
N VAL A 400 20.50 -14.27 12.41
CA VAL A 400 19.04 -14.41 12.45
C VAL A 400 18.51 -13.73 13.70
N GLY A 401 17.64 -12.75 13.52
CA GLY A 401 16.87 -12.11 14.58
C GLY A 401 15.43 -12.63 14.60
N LEU A 402 14.95 -13.00 15.78
CA LEU A 402 13.57 -13.40 16.01
C LEU A 402 12.89 -12.41 16.95
N ILE A 403 11.85 -11.75 16.46
CA ILE A 403 10.97 -10.92 17.28
C ILE A 403 9.79 -11.80 17.70
N CYS A 404 9.47 -11.86 18.99
CA CYS A 404 8.27 -12.56 19.47
C CYS A 404 7.33 -11.60 20.20
N ASN A 405 6.02 -11.72 19.99
CA ASN A 405 5.00 -10.98 20.74
C ASN A 405 3.77 -11.82 21.12
N ALA A 406 3.88 -13.16 21.10
CA ALA A 406 2.75 -14.08 21.28
C ALA A 406 2.01 -13.90 22.63
N VAL A 407 0.68 -14.08 22.60
CA VAL A 407 -0.19 -13.90 23.78
C VAL A 407 -1.13 -15.09 23.97
N GLY A 408 -0.96 -15.81 25.07
CA GLY A 408 -1.79 -16.95 25.42
C GLY A 408 -3.30 -16.69 25.30
N GLY A 409 -4.00 -17.58 24.59
CA GLY A 409 -5.46 -17.56 24.42
C GLY A 409 -6.04 -16.43 23.56
N SER A 410 -5.21 -15.55 22.98
CA SER A 410 -5.70 -14.47 22.12
C SER A 410 -6.42 -15.00 20.87
N PRO A 411 -7.61 -14.49 20.53
CA PRO A 411 -8.30 -14.86 19.29
C PRO A 411 -7.76 -14.06 18.09
N THR A 412 -8.00 -14.54 16.86
CA THR A 412 -7.47 -13.94 15.62
C THR A 412 -7.82 -12.45 15.47
N GLU A 413 -9.05 -12.05 15.82
CA GLU A 413 -9.56 -10.69 15.67
C GLU A 413 -8.84 -9.64 16.54
N ALA A 414 -8.18 -10.05 17.64
CA ALA A 414 -7.36 -9.15 18.45
C ALA A 414 -6.13 -8.63 17.69
N TRP A 415 -5.71 -9.35 16.65
CA TRP A 415 -4.49 -9.10 15.87
C TRP A 415 -4.74 -8.44 14.52
N ILE A 416 -5.97 -8.04 14.21
CA ILE A 416 -6.33 -7.44 12.92
C ILE A 416 -6.40 -5.92 13.08
N ASP A 417 -5.96 -5.21 12.05
CA ASP A 417 -6.10 -3.76 11.94
C ASP A 417 -7.57 -3.31 12.10
N ARG A 418 -7.78 -2.23 12.86
CA ARG A 418 -9.11 -1.68 13.13
C ARG A 418 -9.84 -1.25 11.88
N GLY A 419 -9.18 -0.54 10.97
CA GLY A 419 -9.80 -0.10 9.72
C GLY A 419 -10.25 -1.28 8.85
N THR A 420 -9.46 -2.36 8.87
CA THR A 420 -9.78 -3.61 8.18
C THR A 420 -11.06 -4.24 8.77
N LEU A 421 -11.17 -4.38 10.10
CA LEU A 421 -12.39 -4.93 10.70
C LEU A 421 -13.60 -4.01 10.54
N GLU A 422 -13.43 -2.70 10.67
CA GLU A 422 -14.51 -1.72 10.48
C GLU A 422 -15.10 -1.77 9.07
N GLN A 423 -14.28 -2.05 8.06
CA GLN A 423 -14.71 -2.14 6.66
C GLN A 423 -15.22 -3.54 6.30
N GLU A 424 -14.42 -4.55 6.61
CA GLU A 424 -14.58 -5.90 6.06
C GLU A 424 -15.27 -6.86 7.01
N PHE A 425 -15.41 -6.58 8.32
CA PHE A 425 -16.17 -7.43 9.23
C PHE A 425 -16.71 -6.69 10.48
N PRO A 426 -17.43 -5.56 10.33
CA PRO A 426 -17.75 -4.69 11.46
C PRO A 426 -18.67 -5.31 12.50
N ALA A 427 -19.39 -6.38 12.14
CA ALA A 427 -20.24 -7.11 13.08
C ALA A 427 -19.46 -7.67 14.28
N ILE A 428 -18.16 -8.00 14.12
CA ILE A 428 -17.34 -8.55 15.20
C ILE A 428 -16.95 -7.50 16.26
N LEU A 429 -16.99 -6.22 15.92
CA LEU A 429 -16.64 -5.12 16.82
C LEU A 429 -17.77 -4.81 17.82
N LYS A 430 -19.03 -5.05 17.42
CA LYS A 430 -20.21 -4.70 18.20
C LYS A 430 -20.34 -5.57 19.46
N ASP A 431 -20.44 -4.93 20.61
CA ASP A 431 -20.57 -5.53 21.95
C ASP A 431 -19.76 -6.84 22.09
N TRP A 432 -18.46 -6.77 21.76
CA TRP A 432 -17.59 -7.93 21.63
C TRP A 432 -17.62 -8.87 22.86
N LYS A 433 -17.91 -8.33 24.05
CA LYS A 433 -18.07 -9.09 25.31
C LYS A 433 -19.29 -10.01 25.32
N ARG A 434 -20.26 -9.79 24.44
CA ARG A 434 -21.48 -10.61 24.25
C ARG A 434 -21.65 -11.14 22.83
N ASN A 435 -20.66 -10.92 21.97
CA ASN A 435 -20.71 -11.27 20.55
C ASN A 435 -20.37 -12.76 20.32
N ASP A 436 -21.24 -13.49 19.63
CA ASP A 436 -21.13 -14.93 19.40
C ASP A 436 -20.15 -15.32 18.27
N PHE A 437 -19.60 -14.35 17.53
CA PHE A 437 -18.44 -14.59 16.67
C PHE A 437 -17.15 -14.87 17.46
N ILE A 438 -17.06 -14.36 18.69
CA ILE A 438 -15.91 -14.52 19.59
C ILE A 438 -16.21 -15.72 20.48
N GLN A 439 -15.25 -16.57 20.81
CA GLN A 439 -15.54 -17.78 21.59
C GLN A 439 -15.97 -17.47 23.04
N ASP A 440 -16.92 -18.26 23.57
CA ASP A 440 -17.41 -18.11 24.96
C ASP A 440 -16.31 -18.08 26.02
N TRP A 441 -15.29 -18.94 25.87
CA TRP A 441 -14.15 -18.97 26.78
C TRP A 441 -13.36 -17.65 26.76
N VAL A 442 -13.16 -17.07 25.59
CA VAL A 442 -12.44 -15.80 25.39
C VAL A 442 -13.21 -14.67 26.09
N ARG A 443 -14.53 -14.57 25.85
CA ARG A 443 -15.39 -13.56 26.48
C ARG A 443 -15.47 -13.74 27.99
N GLY A 444 -15.63 -14.98 28.46
CA GLY A 444 -15.66 -15.31 29.88
C GLY A 444 -14.35 -14.99 30.59
N ARG A 445 -13.20 -15.26 29.94
CA ARG A 445 -11.89 -14.90 30.47
C ARG A 445 -11.73 -13.39 30.60
N ALA A 446 -12.05 -12.65 29.54
CA ALA A 446 -11.99 -11.19 29.57
C ALA A 446 -12.90 -10.61 30.65
N ALA A 447 -14.14 -11.11 30.77
CA ALA A 447 -15.09 -10.66 31.78
C ALA A 447 -14.60 -10.88 33.21
N LEU A 448 -13.93 -12.02 33.48
CA LEU A 448 -13.31 -12.28 34.78
C LEU A 448 -12.12 -11.33 35.03
N ASN A 449 -11.23 -11.18 34.06
CA ASN A 449 -10.05 -10.33 34.17
C ASN A 449 -10.42 -8.87 34.48
N ILE A 450 -11.46 -8.34 33.81
CA ILE A 450 -11.88 -6.93 33.98
C ILE A 450 -12.97 -6.72 35.03
N LYS A 451 -13.33 -7.74 35.82
CA LYS A 451 -14.48 -7.69 36.74
C LYS A 451 -14.45 -6.53 37.74
N LYS A 452 -13.25 -6.07 38.14
CA LYS A 452 -13.07 -4.93 39.05
C LYS A 452 -13.13 -3.55 38.36
N SER A 453 -13.35 -3.49 37.04
CA SER A 453 -13.41 -2.24 36.31
C SER A 453 -14.68 -1.44 36.62
N ALA A 454 -14.51 -0.14 36.90
CA ALA A 454 -15.61 0.83 36.89
C ALA A 454 -15.85 1.44 35.49
N ASN A 455 -14.93 1.25 34.55
CA ASN A 455 -15.05 1.75 33.17
C ASN A 455 -15.87 0.75 32.32
N PRO A 456 -17.04 1.15 31.78
CA PRO A 456 -17.87 0.27 30.94
C PRO A 456 -17.19 -0.15 29.62
N TYR A 457 -16.19 0.62 29.18
CA TYR A 457 -15.41 0.44 27.95
C TYR A 457 -13.97 -0.02 28.22
N GLN A 458 -13.74 -0.68 29.36
CA GLN A 458 -12.43 -1.24 29.72
C GLN A 458 -11.87 -2.13 28.60
N ARG A 459 -10.64 -1.82 28.18
CA ARG A 459 -9.91 -2.58 27.16
C ARG A 459 -9.38 -3.90 27.71
N HIS A 460 -9.18 -4.89 26.84
CA HIS A 460 -8.61 -6.21 27.18
C HIS A 460 -7.76 -6.76 26.00
N PRO A 461 -6.69 -7.55 26.25
CA PRO A 461 -5.89 -8.18 25.19
C PRO A 461 -6.65 -9.06 24.19
N TYR A 462 -7.85 -9.53 24.54
CA TYR A 462 -8.70 -10.33 23.65
C TYR A 462 -9.72 -9.51 22.87
N GLU A 463 -9.83 -8.22 23.15
CA GLU A 463 -10.70 -7.34 22.40
C GLU A 463 -10.21 -7.24 20.95
N PRO A 464 -11.12 -7.23 19.96
CA PRO A 464 -10.76 -6.96 18.58
C PRO A 464 -9.81 -5.76 18.42
N CYS A 465 -8.80 -5.92 17.57
CA CYS A 465 -7.75 -4.94 17.28
C CYS A 465 -6.74 -4.62 18.40
N TYR A 466 -6.97 -5.04 19.66
CA TYR A 466 -6.12 -4.59 20.78
C TYR A 466 -4.65 -4.98 20.62
N LEU A 467 -4.37 -6.24 20.28
CA LEU A 467 -2.99 -6.74 20.14
C LEU A 467 -2.34 -6.26 18.85
N PHE A 468 -3.13 -5.94 17.82
CA PHE A 468 -2.61 -5.19 16.68
C PHE A 468 -2.10 -3.82 17.11
N GLU A 469 -2.91 -3.07 17.86
CA GLU A 469 -2.57 -1.73 18.35
C GLU A 469 -1.39 -1.74 19.33
N ALA A 470 -1.37 -2.67 20.29
CA ALA A 470 -0.35 -2.75 21.32
C ALA A 470 0.93 -3.47 20.88
N GLY A 471 0.84 -4.46 19.99
CA GLY A 471 1.93 -5.40 19.68
C GLY A 471 2.41 -5.41 18.24
N ILE A 472 1.65 -4.86 17.28
CA ILE A 472 2.00 -4.86 15.85
C ILE A 472 2.32 -3.45 15.35
N VAL A 473 1.52 -2.45 15.70
CA VAL A 473 1.78 -1.05 15.33
C VAL A 473 3.18 -0.58 15.74
N PRO A 474 3.73 -0.92 16.93
CA PRO A 474 5.10 -0.54 17.28
C PRO A 474 6.20 -1.15 16.40
N LEU A 475 5.89 -2.27 15.72
CA LEU A 475 6.82 -3.02 14.88
C LEU A 475 6.80 -2.60 13.40
N GLN A 476 5.80 -1.81 12.99
CA GLN A 476 5.50 -1.52 11.58
C GLN A 476 6.67 -0.93 10.77
N SER A 477 7.58 -0.22 11.43
CA SER A 477 8.73 0.46 10.80
C SER A 477 10.01 -0.36 10.86
N TYR A 478 9.96 -1.60 11.35
CA TYR A 478 11.09 -2.52 11.36
C TYR A 478 10.95 -3.51 10.20
N PRO A 479 11.87 -3.53 9.22
CA PRO A 479 11.78 -4.44 8.10
C PRO A 479 11.84 -5.91 8.54
N LEU A 480 10.95 -6.74 7.99
CA LEU A 480 10.87 -8.17 8.27
C LEU A 480 11.04 -8.97 6.97
N LYS A 481 11.66 -10.14 7.09
CA LYS A 481 11.70 -11.13 6.00
C LYS A 481 10.40 -11.91 5.86
N GLY A 482 9.71 -12.16 6.97
CA GLY A 482 8.43 -12.87 7.00
C GLY A 482 7.90 -13.10 8.42
N VAL A 483 6.78 -13.81 8.51
CA VAL A 483 6.05 -14.08 9.74
C VAL A 483 5.86 -15.59 9.91
N ILE A 484 6.05 -16.08 11.14
CA ILE A 484 5.55 -17.39 11.57
C ILE A 484 4.43 -17.23 12.59
N TRP A 485 3.36 -18.00 12.42
CA TRP A 485 2.10 -17.84 13.14
C TRP A 485 1.56 -19.14 13.72
N TYR A 486 1.30 -19.20 15.03
CA TYR A 486 0.69 -20.39 15.66
C TYR A 486 -0.52 -20.01 16.51
N GLN A 487 -1.71 -20.20 15.94
CA GLN A 487 -3.01 -19.89 16.55
C GLN A 487 -4.14 -20.67 15.88
N GLY A 488 -5.27 -20.77 16.57
CA GLY A 488 -6.56 -21.21 16.02
C GLY A 488 -7.54 -21.70 17.09
N GLU A 489 -7.05 -22.09 18.26
CA GLU A 489 -7.83 -22.75 19.30
C GLU A 489 -8.92 -21.84 19.86
N SER A 490 -8.63 -20.54 19.99
CA SER A 490 -9.59 -19.51 20.43
C SER A 490 -10.64 -19.14 19.38
N ASN A 491 -10.58 -19.72 18.18
CA ASN A 491 -11.52 -19.47 17.08
C ASN A 491 -12.15 -20.78 16.55
N ALA A 492 -11.69 -21.95 17.01
CA ALA A 492 -12.11 -23.27 16.50
C ALA A 492 -13.58 -23.65 16.73
N HIS A 493 -14.33 -22.84 17.49
CA HIS A 493 -15.78 -22.97 17.64
C HIS A 493 -16.55 -22.49 16.39
N ASN A 494 -15.97 -21.58 15.59
CA ASN A 494 -16.60 -20.98 14.42
C ASN A 494 -15.61 -20.90 13.26
N LYS A 495 -15.54 -21.98 12.46
CA LYS A 495 -14.61 -22.10 11.35
C LYS A 495 -14.81 -21.03 10.28
N ASP A 496 -16.06 -20.63 10.03
CA ASP A 496 -16.41 -19.71 8.93
C ASP A 496 -15.98 -18.28 9.25
N ALA A 497 -16.20 -17.86 10.51
CA ALA A 497 -15.64 -16.61 11.01
C ALA A 497 -14.10 -16.62 10.94
N HIS A 498 -13.46 -17.72 11.35
CA HIS A 498 -12.00 -17.84 11.27
C HIS A 498 -11.46 -17.77 9.84
N GLU A 499 -12.10 -18.43 8.86
CA GLU A 499 -11.69 -18.36 7.45
C GLU A 499 -11.66 -16.92 6.93
N ARG A 500 -12.64 -16.10 7.32
CA ARG A 500 -12.66 -14.66 7.03
C ARG A 500 -11.56 -13.93 7.79
N LEU A 501 -11.49 -14.11 9.11
CA LEU A 501 -10.55 -13.40 9.99
C LEU A 501 -9.10 -13.66 9.61
N PHE A 502 -8.73 -14.89 9.28
CA PHE A 502 -7.35 -15.23 8.96
C PHE A 502 -6.88 -14.56 7.66
N LYS A 503 -7.76 -14.47 6.64
CA LYS A 503 -7.49 -13.68 5.42
C LYS A 503 -7.30 -12.20 5.74
N LEU A 504 -8.15 -11.64 6.61
CA LEU A 504 -8.06 -10.24 7.04
C LEU A 504 -6.79 -9.97 7.87
N LEU A 505 -6.36 -10.92 8.70
CA LEU A 505 -5.11 -10.83 9.46
C LEU A 505 -3.91 -10.76 8.51
N VAL A 506 -3.77 -11.75 7.62
CA VAL A 506 -2.65 -11.79 6.66
C VAL A 506 -2.67 -10.54 5.76
N GLY A 507 -3.84 -10.15 5.26
CA GLY A 507 -4.02 -8.97 4.42
C GLY A 507 -3.67 -7.67 5.12
N SER A 508 -4.14 -7.47 6.36
CA SER A 508 -3.87 -6.25 7.13
C SER A 508 -2.40 -6.10 7.50
N TRP A 509 -1.71 -7.20 7.84
CA TRP A 509 -0.27 -7.17 8.15
C TRP A 509 0.55 -6.89 6.88
N ARG A 510 0.23 -7.55 5.76
CA ARG A 510 0.87 -7.24 4.47
C ARG A 510 0.72 -5.78 4.07
N LYS A 511 -0.47 -5.21 4.30
CA LYS A 511 -0.72 -3.78 4.09
C LYS A 511 0.11 -2.92 5.06
N LYS A 512 0.21 -3.31 6.33
CA LYS A 512 0.94 -2.57 7.37
C LYS A 512 2.44 -2.45 7.10
N TRP A 513 3.05 -3.51 6.57
CA TRP A 513 4.46 -3.52 6.16
C TRP A 513 4.67 -3.14 4.69
N GLU A 514 3.61 -2.70 3.99
CA GLU A 514 3.65 -2.34 2.56
C GLU A 514 4.29 -3.44 1.69
N ASN A 515 4.09 -4.70 2.08
CA ASN A 515 4.66 -5.87 1.42
C ASN A 515 3.54 -6.89 1.13
N ALA A 516 2.93 -6.78 -0.06
CA ALA A 516 1.89 -7.68 -0.52
C ALA A 516 2.34 -9.16 -0.66
N ARG A 517 3.66 -9.40 -0.67
CA ARG A 517 4.26 -10.73 -0.78
C ARG A 517 4.94 -11.19 0.51
N LEU A 518 4.69 -10.51 1.64
CA LEU A 518 5.28 -10.89 2.93
C LEU A 518 4.97 -12.38 3.21
N PRO A 519 6.01 -13.24 3.32
CA PRO A 519 5.83 -14.65 3.65
C PRO A 519 5.10 -14.79 4.98
N PHE A 520 4.08 -15.63 5.00
CA PHE A 520 3.26 -15.87 6.18
C PHE A 520 3.07 -17.38 6.39
N TYR A 521 3.89 -17.98 7.23
CA TYR A 521 3.87 -19.42 7.50
C TYR A 521 3.13 -19.69 8.80
N TYR A 522 2.20 -20.64 8.80
CA TYR A 522 1.35 -20.90 9.95
C TYR A 522 1.26 -22.38 10.30
N VAL A 523 0.76 -22.68 11.49
CA VAL A 523 0.63 -24.05 11.98
C VAL A 523 -0.83 -24.47 11.93
N GLN A 524 -1.12 -25.62 11.31
CA GLN A 524 -2.41 -26.28 11.42
C GLN A 524 -2.63 -26.71 12.87
N LEU A 525 -3.85 -26.59 13.40
CA LEU A 525 -4.16 -27.06 14.74
C LEU A 525 -3.69 -28.50 14.94
N SER A 526 -3.17 -28.76 16.13
CA SER A 526 -2.70 -30.08 16.50
C SER A 526 -3.89 -31.03 16.71
N SER A 527 -3.60 -32.24 17.18
CA SER A 527 -4.58 -33.25 17.51
C SER A 527 -4.95 -33.14 18.98
N LEU A 528 -6.25 -32.99 19.30
CA LEU A 528 -6.81 -32.93 20.65
C LEU A 528 -8.25 -33.42 20.59
N ASN A 529 -8.76 -34.06 21.64
CA ASN A 529 -10.14 -34.59 21.65
C ASN A 529 -11.22 -33.47 21.72
N ARG A 530 -11.42 -32.75 20.61
CA ARG A 530 -12.36 -31.65 20.38
C ARG A 530 -13.17 -31.86 19.08
N PRO A 531 -14.49 -32.11 19.15
CA PRO A 531 -15.29 -32.49 17.99
C PRO A 531 -15.25 -31.56 16.77
N SER A 532 -15.07 -30.24 16.96
CA SER A 532 -15.04 -29.28 15.84
C SER A 532 -13.72 -29.23 15.06
N TRP A 533 -12.65 -29.81 15.59
CA TRP A 533 -11.30 -29.61 15.07
C TRP A 533 -11.01 -30.24 13.70
N PRO A 534 -11.60 -31.38 13.28
CA PRO A 534 -11.40 -31.90 11.92
C PRO A 534 -11.79 -30.89 10.84
N TRP A 535 -12.97 -30.25 11.00
CA TRP A 535 -13.44 -29.21 10.09
C TRP A 535 -12.53 -27.98 10.07
N PHE A 536 -12.03 -27.58 11.24
CA PHE A 536 -11.12 -26.44 11.35
C PHE A 536 -9.74 -26.72 10.76
N ARG A 537 -9.19 -27.93 10.93
CA ARG A 537 -7.92 -28.31 10.31
C ARG A 537 -8.03 -28.33 8.78
N ASP A 538 -9.13 -28.86 8.24
CA ASP A 538 -9.36 -28.80 6.79
C ASP A 538 -9.55 -27.37 6.29
N SER A 539 -10.20 -26.48 7.05
CA SER A 539 -10.28 -25.06 6.65
C SER A 539 -8.90 -24.39 6.61
N GLN A 540 -8.06 -24.64 7.61
CA GLN A 540 -6.67 -24.16 7.60
C GLN A 540 -5.89 -24.69 6.38
N ARG A 541 -6.11 -25.94 5.96
CA ARG A 541 -5.51 -26.49 4.73
C ARG A 541 -6.00 -25.76 3.48
N ARG A 542 -7.31 -25.53 3.37
CA ARG A 542 -7.91 -24.84 2.20
C ARG A 542 -7.44 -23.40 2.09
N LEU A 543 -7.35 -22.69 3.21
CA LEU A 543 -6.86 -21.31 3.29
C LEU A 543 -5.48 -21.13 2.63
N MET A 544 -4.59 -22.12 2.73
CA MET A 544 -3.26 -22.08 2.11
C MET A 544 -3.34 -21.93 0.57
N ARG A 545 -4.34 -22.53 -0.08
CA ARG A 545 -4.55 -22.42 -1.53
C ARG A 545 -5.10 -21.07 -1.95
N GLU A 546 -5.79 -20.39 -1.05
CA GLU A 546 -6.46 -19.11 -1.31
C GLU A 546 -5.56 -17.91 -1.02
N MET A 547 -4.49 -18.11 -0.25
CA MET A 547 -3.57 -17.05 0.16
C MET A 547 -2.16 -17.30 -0.38
N PRO A 548 -1.70 -16.58 -1.41
CA PRO A 548 -0.34 -16.75 -1.95
C PRO A 548 0.72 -16.34 -0.92
N TYR A 549 1.95 -16.85 -1.09
CA TYR A 549 3.09 -16.64 -0.18
C TYR A 549 2.78 -17.08 1.26
N THR A 550 2.02 -18.16 1.40
CA THR A 550 1.76 -18.82 2.67
C THR A 550 2.17 -20.29 2.60
N GLY A 551 2.35 -20.89 3.77
CA GLY A 551 2.75 -22.28 3.92
C GLY A 551 2.30 -22.78 5.29
N MET A 552 1.93 -24.05 5.38
CA MET A 552 1.31 -24.61 6.56
C MET A 552 2.16 -25.75 7.13
N ALA A 553 2.57 -25.63 8.38
CA ALA A 553 3.15 -26.74 9.13
C ALA A 553 2.02 -27.60 9.70
N VAL A 554 1.98 -28.87 9.30
CA VAL A 554 1.09 -29.88 9.91
C VAL A 554 1.63 -30.22 11.29
N SER A 555 0.77 -30.29 12.30
CA SER A 555 1.16 -30.59 13.69
C SER A 555 0.31 -31.67 14.37
N SER A 556 -0.60 -32.32 13.63
CA SER A 556 -1.54 -33.29 14.20
C SER A 556 -0.88 -34.59 14.68
N ASP A 557 0.28 -34.94 14.14
CA ASP A 557 1.07 -36.12 14.52
C ASP A 557 1.78 -35.97 15.87
N VAL A 558 1.95 -34.73 16.35
CA VAL A 558 2.61 -34.40 17.61
C VAL A 558 1.65 -33.85 18.66
N GLY A 559 0.34 -34.09 18.49
CA GLY A 559 -0.68 -33.64 19.45
C GLY A 559 -0.74 -34.44 20.74
N ASP A 560 -1.51 -33.93 21.69
CA ASP A 560 -1.73 -34.55 22.99
C ASP A 560 -3.24 -34.79 23.20
N LEU A 561 -3.60 -35.94 23.77
CA LEU A 561 -5.00 -36.33 23.91
C LEU A 561 -5.74 -35.47 24.95
N LEU A 562 -5.02 -34.96 25.94
CA LEU A 562 -5.57 -34.30 27.13
C LEU A 562 -5.13 -32.84 27.25
N ASP A 563 -4.00 -32.47 26.65
CA ASP A 563 -3.45 -31.11 26.71
C ASP A 563 -3.50 -30.41 25.35
N VAL A 564 -3.91 -29.14 25.35
CA VAL A 564 -3.88 -28.28 24.16
C VAL A 564 -2.46 -27.80 23.81
N HIS A 565 -1.50 -27.99 24.73
CA HIS A 565 -0.11 -27.58 24.61
C HIS A 565 0.84 -28.77 24.44
N PRO A 566 0.90 -29.42 23.25
CA PRO A 566 1.81 -30.54 23.05
C PRO A 566 3.27 -30.13 23.25
N MET A 567 4.03 -30.92 24.01
CA MET A 567 5.42 -30.62 24.37
C MET A 567 6.44 -30.82 23.22
N GLN A 568 6.04 -31.52 22.15
CA GLN A 568 6.89 -31.81 21.00
C GLN A 568 6.92 -30.61 20.02
N LYS A 569 7.66 -29.55 20.38
CA LYS A 569 7.72 -28.30 19.60
C LYS A 569 8.77 -28.29 18.48
N GLN A 570 9.82 -29.11 18.59
CA GLN A 570 10.90 -29.16 17.60
C GLN A 570 10.41 -29.44 16.18
N PRO A 571 9.60 -30.50 15.93
CA PRO A 571 9.14 -30.78 14.57
C PRO A 571 8.32 -29.63 13.97
N VAL A 572 7.55 -28.90 14.79
CA VAL A 572 6.72 -27.79 14.33
C VAL A 572 7.57 -26.60 13.87
N GLY A 573 8.56 -26.19 14.67
CA GLY A 573 9.48 -25.10 14.31
C GLY A 573 10.31 -25.42 13.06
N GLU A 574 10.81 -26.66 12.96
CA GLU A 574 11.58 -27.11 11.78
C GLU A 574 10.70 -27.19 10.52
N ARG A 575 9.42 -27.59 10.63
CA ARG A 575 8.49 -27.57 9.49
C ARG A 575 8.21 -26.16 8.97
N LEU A 576 8.08 -25.17 9.86
CA LEU A 576 7.98 -23.77 9.46
C LEU A 576 9.28 -23.29 8.79
N ALA A 577 10.45 -23.70 9.28
CA ALA A 577 11.73 -23.33 8.69
C ALA A 577 11.91 -23.96 7.31
N ARG A 578 11.41 -25.18 7.08
CA ARG A 578 11.41 -25.81 5.75
C ARG A 578 10.63 -25.00 4.71
N TRP A 579 9.45 -24.48 5.08
CA TRP A 579 8.70 -23.55 4.23
C TRP A 579 9.50 -22.28 3.91
N ALA A 580 10.14 -21.67 4.91
CA ALA A 580 10.99 -20.50 4.68
C ALA A 580 12.17 -20.81 3.76
N LEU A 581 12.91 -21.88 4.03
CA LEU A 581 14.07 -22.30 3.24
C LEU A 581 13.70 -22.61 1.78
N SER A 582 12.57 -23.28 1.54
CA SER A 582 12.08 -23.60 0.19
C SER A 582 11.57 -22.35 -0.52
N ASP A 583 10.56 -21.68 0.04
CA ASP A 583 9.76 -20.73 -0.74
C ASP A 583 10.29 -19.30 -0.64
N THR A 584 10.97 -18.96 0.47
CA THR A 584 11.56 -17.63 0.67
C THR A 584 13.03 -17.58 0.27
N TYR A 585 13.78 -18.68 0.46
CA TYR A 585 15.23 -18.73 0.17
C TYR A 585 15.61 -19.68 -0.98
N HIS A 586 14.64 -20.32 -1.63
CA HIS A 586 14.83 -21.15 -2.82
C HIS A 586 15.87 -22.27 -2.62
N ARG A 587 15.93 -22.83 -1.42
CA ARG A 587 16.74 -24.01 -1.12
C ARG A 587 16.02 -25.27 -1.61
N ALA A 588 16.79 -26.23 -2.11
CA ALA A 588 16.25 -27.50 -2.58
C ALA A 588 15.96 -28.44 -1.39
N LEU A 589 14.79 -28.29 -0.78
CA LEU A 589 14.28 -29.20 0.25
C LEU A 589 12.75 -29.27 0.20
N THR A 590 12.18 -30.42 0.57
CA THR A 590 10.74 -30.62 0.65
C THR A 590 10.15 -29.80 1.82
N PRO A 591 9.25 -28.82 1.56
CA PRO A 591 8.72 -27.94 2.60
C PRO A 591 7.61 -28.55 3.45
N SER A 592 6.84 -29.49 2.89
CA SER A 592 5.62 -30.04 3.49
C SER A 592 5.52 -31.56 3.34
N GLY A 593 4.68 -32.18 4.16
CA GLY A 593 4.14 -33.51 3.88
C GLY A 593 3.13 -33.50 2.73
N PRO A 594 2.55 -34.67 2.38
CA PRO A 594 1.59 -34.79 1.29
C PRO A 594 0.40 -33.84 1.47
N LEU A 595 0.19 -32.95 0.50
CA LEU A 595 -0.94 -32.04 0.43
C LEU A 595 -1.86 -32.47 -0.70
N LEU A 596 -3.11 -32.82 -0.37
CA LEU A 596 -4.04 -33.33 -1.38
C LEU A 596 -4.11 -32.32 -2.53
N ARG A 597 -3.84 -32.79 -3.75
CA ARG A 597 -3.95 -32.01 -5.00
C ARG A 597 -5.26 -32.32 -5.71
N LYS A 598 -5.51 -33.60 -5.99
CA LYS A 598 -6.69 -34.10 -6.71
C LYS A 598 -7.14 -35.46 -6.15
N ALA A 599 -8.45 -35.65 -6.08
CA ALA A 599 -9.12 -36.93 -5.87
C ALA A 599 -9.85 -37.32 -7.15
N ALA A 600 -9.65 -38.56 -7.62
CA ALA A 600 -10.34 -39.11 -8.78
C ALA A 600 -11.17 -40.34 -8.36
N PHE A 601 -12.48 -40.26 -8.52
CA PHE A 601 -13.44 -41.28 -8.12
C PHE A 601 -13.74 -42.16 -9.33
N ARG A 602 -13.37 -43.45 -9.26
CA ARG A 602 -13.58 -44.42 -10.35
C ARG A 602 -13.41 -45.84 -9.86
N ASP A 603 -14.06 -46.78 -10.54
CA ASP A 603 -13.88 -48.22 -10.31
C ASP A 603 -14.09 -48.65 -8.85
N GLY A 604 -15.03 -47.99 -8.15
CA GLY A 604 -15.33 -48.26 -6.73
C GLY A 604 -14.26 -47.82 -5.74
N ALA A 605 -13.27 -47.02 -6.17
CA ALA A 605 -12.20 -46.50 -5.33
C ALA A 605 -11.95 -45.00 -5.58
N VAL A 606 -11.15 -44.40 -4.71
CA VAL A 606 -10.70 -43.01 -4.83
C VAL A 606 -9.18 -42.99 -4.99
N TYR A 607 -8.70 -42.40 -6.08
CA TYR A 607 -7.27 -42.25 -6.37
C TYR A 607 -6.84 -40.83 -6.04
N LEU A 608 -6.00 -40.69 -5.03
CA LEU A 608 -5.50 -39.41 -4.51
C LEU A 608 -4.09 -39.13 -5.05
N THR A 609 -3.89 -37.88 -5.44
CA THR A 609 -2.58 -37.33 -5.81
C THR A 609 -2.28 -36.15 -4.92
N PHE A 610 -1.00 -35.99 -4.57
CA PHE A 610 -0.54 -35.01 -3.60
C PHE A 610 0.56 -34.13 -4.20
N ASP A 611 0.55 -32.86 -3.83
CA ASP A 611 1.78 -32.07 -3.86
C ASP A 611 2.67 -32.53 -2.70
N TYR A 612 3.99 -32.58 -2.91
CA TYR A 612 4.97 -33.13 -1.97
C TYR A 612 4.69 -34.59 -1.57
N GLY A 613 4.17 -35.38 -2.51
CA GLY A 613 3.77 -36.77 -2.33
C GLY A 613 4.83 -37.81 -2.68
N ASP A 614 6.09 -37.44 -2.88
CA ASP A 614 7.12 -38.41 -3.25
C ASP A 614 7.36 -39.40 -2.09
N GLY A 615 7.44 -40.70 -2.40
CA GLY A 615 7.68 -41.76 -1.42
C GLY A 615 6.61 -41.91 -0.32
N LEU A 616 5.31 -41.79 -0.68
CA LEU A 616 4.18 -42.04 0.22
C LEU A 616 4.36 -43.35 0.98
N ARG A 617 4.24 -43.30 2.31
CA ARG A 617 4.24 -44.47 3.20
C ARG A 617 3.62 -44.16 4.55
N SER A 618 3.46 -45.17 5.39
CA SER A 618 3.16 -44.98 6.80
C SER A 618 4.40 -44.58 7.60
N ALA A 619 4.22 -43.70 8.58
CA ALA A 619 5.27 -43.22 9.48
C ALA A 619 5.80 -44.32 10.41
N ASP A 620 4.98 -45.34 10.69
CA ASP A 620 5.22 -46.40 11.66
C ASP A 620 5.37 -47.80 11.04
N GLY A 621 5.39 -47.90 9.70
CA GLY A 621 5.46 -49.18 8.98
C GLY A 621 4.20 -50.04 9.10
N GLN A 622 3.14 -49.55 9.74
CA GLN A 622 1.84 -50.21 9.82
C GLN A 622 0.98 -49.89 8.58
N PRO A 623 -0.16 -50.58 8.36
CA PRO A 623 -1.10 -50.19 7.32
C PRO A 623 -1.51 -48.71 7.42
N LEU A 624 -1.73 -48.07 6.27
CA LEU A 624 -2.28 -46.72 6.23
C LEU A 624 -3.67 -46.74 6.85
N ARG A 625 -3.94 -45.77 7.73
CA ARG A 625 -5.18 -45.73 8.54
C ARG A 625 -5.82 -44.36 8.55
N THR A 626 -7.03 -44.28 9.12
CA THR A 626 -7.85 -43.06 9.26
C THR A 626 -8.39 -42.49 7.94
N PHE A 627 -8.44 -43.30 6.89
CA PHE A 627 -9.20 -43.00 5.68
C PHE A 627 -10.64 -43.43 5.85
N GLU A 628 -11.55 -42.60 5.36
CA GLU A 628 -12.96 -42.93 5.27
C GLU A 628 -13.51 -42.47 3.91
N VAL A 629 -14.41 -43.26 3.34
CA VAL A 629 -15.10 -42.94 2.08
C VAL A 629 -16.61 -42.99 2.28
N ALA A 630 -17.35 -42.26 1.45
CA ALA A 630 -18.81 -42.29 1.45
C ALA A 630 -19.34 -42.17 0.02
N GLU A 631 -20.49 -42.79 -0.24
CA GLU A 631 -21.31 -42.51 -1.44
C GLU A 631 -22.16 -41.26 -1.21
N THR A 632 -22.78 -41.15 -0.03
CA THR A 632 -23.60 -40.00 0.38
C THR A 632 -22.89 -39.23 1.49
N ASP A 633 -22.85 -37.90 1.39
CA ASP A 633 -22.25 -37.06 2.43
C ASP A 633 -22.87 -37.35 3.81
N GLY A 634 -22.04 -37.39 4.83
CA GLY A 634 -22.41 -37.75 6.20
C GLY A 634 -22.40 -39.26 6.51
N LEU A 635 -22.43 -40.15 5.51
CA LEU A 635 -22.41 -41.62 5.70
C LEU A 635 -21.03 -42.23 5.39
N PHE A 636 -20.02 -41.82 6.17
CA PHE A 636 -18.64 -42.26 5.99
C PHE A 636 -18.37 -43.64 6.61
N HIS A 637 -17.68 -44.49 5.86
CA HIS A 637 -17.22 -45.82 6.29
C HIS A 637 -15.69 -45.87 6.31
N PRO A 638 -15.08 -46.62 7.25
CA PRO A 638 -13.64 -46.88 7.24
C PRO A 638 -13.19 -47.44 5.89
N ALA A 639 -12.03 -46.97 5.42
CA ALA A 639 -11.46 -47.32 4.13
C ALA A 639 -10.03 -47.84 4.29
N GLU A 640 -9.68 -48.81 3.46
CA GLU A 640 -8.31 -49.27 3.24
C GLU A 640 -7.60 -48.34 2.26
N ALA A 641 -6.27 -48.25 2.38
CA ALA A 641 -5.46 -47.43 1.50
C ALA A 641 -4.12 -48.09 1.17
N THR A 642 -3.74 -48.03 -0.11
CA THR A 642 -2.45 -48.53 -0.63
C THR A 642 -1.83 -47.54 -1.61
N VAL A 643 -0.51 -47.60 -1.74
CA VAL A 643 0.23 -46.78 -2.71
C VAL A 643 0.38 -47.57 -4.00
N GLU A 644 -0.13 -47.03 -5.11
CA GLU A 644 -0.07 -47.58 -6.46
C GLU A 644 0.46 -46.51 -7.42
N ASP A 645 1.59 -46.76 -8.10
CA ASP A 645 2.20 -45.84 -9.09
C ASP A 645 2.37 -44.39 -8.59
N GLY A 646 2.81 -44.22 -7.34
CA GLY A 646 2.99 -42.89 -6.72
C GLY A 646 1.68 -42.17 -6.37
N ARG A 647 0.53 -42.85 -6.46
CA ARG A 647 -0.79 -42.36 -6.04
C ARG A 647 -1.28 -43.18 -4.86
N LEU A 648 -2.23 -42.63 -4.12
CA LEU A 648 -2.90 -43.37 -3.06
C LEU A 648 -4.27 -43.84 -3.53
N LYS A 649 -4.49 -45.15 -3.56
CA LYS A 649 -5.81 -45.75 -3.80
C LYS A 649 -6.49 -45.98 -2.46
N VAL A 650 -7.73 -45.52 -2.32
CA VAL A 650 -8.54 -45.61 -1.10
C VAL A 650 -9.89 -46.23 -1.43
N TRP A 651 -10.30 -47.28 -0.71
CA TRP A 651 -11.56 -47.99 -0.98
C TRP A 651 -12.16 -48.61 0.29
N SER A 652 -13.45 -48.95 0.25
CA SER A 652 -14.13 -49.68 1.32
C SER A 652 -15.08 -50.70 0.70
N GLU A 653 -15.08 -51.95 1.20
CA GLU A 653 -16.00 -52.98 0.69
C GLU A 653 -17.48 -52.61 0.90
N ALA A 654 -17.74 -51.76 1.91
CA ALA A 654 -19.05 -51.25 2.27
C ALA A 654 -19.56 -50.13 1.34
N VAL A 655 -18.71 -49.52 0.52
CA VAL A 655 -19.05 -48.38 -0.34
C VAL A 655 -18.71 -48.71 -1.79
N LYS A 656 -19.73 -49.02 -2.61
CA LYS A 656 -19.52 -49.44 -4.01
C LYS A 656 -19.26 -48.25 -4.95
N HIS A 657 -19.85 -47.09 -4.67
CA HIS A 657 -19.71 -45.88 -5.49
C HIS A 657 -19.27 -44.70 -4.61
N PRO A 658 -18.00 -44.60 -4.24
CA PRO A 658 -17.55 -43.50 -3.39
C PRO A 658 -17.62 -42.17 -4.16
N HIS A 659 -18.20 -41.15 -3.54
CA HIS A 659 -18.21 -39.76 -4.01
C HIS A 659 -17.57 -38.78 -3.00
N TYR A 660 -17.20 -39.27 -1.82
CA TYR A 660 -16.52 -38.51 -0.79
C TYR A 660 -15.36 -39.30 -0.21
N VAL A 661 -14.29 -38.61 0.17
CA VAL A 661 -13.14 -39.16 0.89
C VAL A 661 -12.66 -38.18 1.95
N ARG A 662 -12.24 -38.68 3.10
CA ARG A 662 -11.58 -37.87 4.13
C ARG A 662 -10.46 -38.65 4.81
N TYR A 663 -9.49 -37.91 5.32
CA TYR A 663 -8.29 -38.45 5.98
C TYR A 663 -7.98 -37.70 7.26
N GLY A 664 -7.62 -38.45 8.31
CA GLY A 664 -7.31 -37.88 9.62
C GLY A 664 -8.50 -37.14 10.25
N TRP A 665 -9.73 -37.54 9.91
CA TRP A 665 -10.98 -36.86 10.26
C TRP A 665 -11.51 -37.25 11.66
N GLN A 666 -10.60 -37.28 12.64
CA GLN A 666 -10.90 -37.58 14.03
C GLN A 666 -10.48 -36.38 14.89
N PRO A 667 -11.19 -36.05 15.99
CA PRO A 667 -10.78 -35.00 16.92
C PRO A 667 -9.32 -35.14 17.36
N PHE A 668 -9.02 -36.28 17.99
CA PHE A 668 -7.66 -36.78 18.14
C PHE A 668 -7.40 -37.86 17.10
N THR A 669 -6.46 -37.66 16.19
CA THR A 669 -6.16 -38.58 15.09
C THR A 669 -4.84 -39.31 15.27
N GLN A 670 -4.82 -40.57 14.86
CA GLN A 670 -3.61 -41.40 14.75
C GLN A 670 -3.13 -41.54 13.29
N ALA A 671 -3.54 -40.62 12.42
CA ALA A 671 -3.15 -40.51 11.02
C ALA A 671 -1.63 -40.71 10.82
N ASN A 672 -1.22 -41.58 9.88
CA ASN A 672 0.17 -42.01 9.72
C ASN A 672 0.78 -41.83 8.31
N LEU A 673 0.07 -41.26 7.33
CA LEU A 673 0.62 -40.97 6.00
C LEU A 673 1.71 -39.89 6.04
N VAL A 674 2.89 -40.22 5.51
CA VAL A 674 4.05 -39.33 5.33
C VAL A 674 4.64 -39.47 3.92
N ASN A 675 5.47 -38.51 3.51
CA ASN A 675 6.33 -38.59 2.32
C ASN A 675 7.74 -39.13 2.65
N ASP A 676 8.61 -39.26 1.65
CA ASP A 676 10.04 -39.64 1.77
C ASP A 676 10.79 -38.86 2.85
N ALA A 677 10.56 -37.56 2.96
CA ALA A 677 11.11 -36.66 3.98
C ALA A 677 10.57 -36.90 5.40
N GLY A 678 9.61 -37.81 5.59
CA GLY A 678 9.00 -38.13 6.87
C GLY A 678 8.02 -37.06 7.37
N LEU A 679 7.53 -36.18 6.47
CA LEU A 679 6.61 -35.10 6.83
C LEU A 679 5.15 -35.58 6.71
N PRO A 680 4.29 -35.30 7.70
CA PRO A 680 2.93 -35.82 7.77
C PRO A 680 1.98 -35.13 6.80
N ALA A 681 1.04 -35.90 6.25
CA ALA A 681 -0.06 -35.37 5.46
C ALA A 681 -1.05 -34.59 6.34
N SER A 682 -1.61 -33.50 5.78
CA SER A 682 -2.66 -32.70 6.44
C SER A 682 -3.98 -33.47 6.52
N THR A 683 -4.81 -33.20 7.54
CA THR A 683 -6.24 -33.54 7.52
C THR A 683 -6.91 -32.94 6.27
N PHE A 684 -7.74 -33.71 5.58
CA PHE A 684 -8.49 -33.23 4.42
C PHE A 684 -9.83 -33.95 4.24
N ARG A 685 -10.72 -33.29 3.49
CA ARG A 685 -11.91 -33.89 2.85
C ARG A 685 -11.92 -33.49 1.36
N ALA A 686 -12.43 -34.37 0.52
CA ALA A 686 -12.68 -34.12 -0.90
C ALA A 686 -13.95 -34.84 -1.37
N GLU A 687 -14.52 -34.33 -2.45
CA GLU A 687 -15.80 -34.77 -3.01
C GLU A 687 -15.75 -34.80 -4.55
N ASP A 688 -16.63 -35.61 -5.13
CA ASP A 688 -16.78 -35.79 -6.57
C ASP A 688 -17.67 -34.69 -7.16
N LEU A 689 -17.02 -33.61 -7.61
CA LEU A 689 -17.71 -32.45 -8.19
C LEU A 689 -18.45 -32.77 -9.50
N ASP A 690 -18.04 -33.82 -10.23
CA ASP A 690 -18.67 -34.20 -11.48
C ASP A 690 -19.97 -35.00 -11.23
N TRP A 691 -20.03 -35.80 -10.16
CA TRP A 691 -21.22 -36.54 -9.75
C TRP A 691 -22.32 -35.67 -9.15
N MET A 692 -21.97 -34.66 -8.35
CA MET A 692 -22.96 -33.80 -7.68
C MET A 692 -23.73 -32.87 -8.64
N GLY A 693 -23.39 -32.87 -9.93
CA GLY A 693 -23.70 -31.76 -10.83
C GLY A 693 -22.94 -30.51 -10.38
N LYS A 694 -22.73 -29.54 -11.28
CA LYS A 694 -22.14 -28.26 -10.85
C LYS A 694 -22.93 -27.74 -9.65
N PRO A 695 -22.28 -27.35 -8.53
CA PRO A 695 -22.97 -26.99 -7.32
C PRO A 695 -23.99 -25.89 -7.62
N SER A 696 -25.21 -26.07 -7.10
CA SER A 696 -26.14 -24.97 -6.90
C SER A 696 -25.38 -23.80 -6.27
N PRO A 697 -25.47 -22.58 -6.82
CA PRO A 697 -24.90 -21.42 -6.15
C PRO A 697 -25.44 -21.32 -4.72
N ASP A 698 -24.56 -20.84 -3.83
CA ASP A 698 -24.84 -20.54 -2.44
C ASP A 698 -26.12 -19.69 -2.32
N PRO A 699 -27.08 -20.00 -1.42
CA PRO A 699 -28.25 -19.15 -1.19
C PRO A 699 -27.90 -17.68 -0.83
N TYR A 700 -26.68 -17.43 -0.32
CA TYR A 700 -26.15 -16.09 -0.12
C TYR A 700 -25.63 -15.42 -1.41
N GLU A 701 -25.20 -16.20 -2.41
CA GLU A 701 -24.96 -15.69 -3.77
C GLU A 701 -26.27 -15.28 -4.47
N GLU A 702 -27.37 -15.99 -4.20
CA GLU A 702 -28.66 -15.71 -4.84
C GLU A 702 -29.37 -14.48 -4.25
N ALA A 703 -29.24 -14.22 -2.95
CA ALA A 703 -29.69 -12.96 -2.34
C ALA A 703 -28.89 -11.74 -2.86
N PHE A 704 -27.61 -11.93 -3.20
CA PHE A 704 -26.77 -10.90 -3.82
C PHE A 704 -27.10 -10.70 -5.32
N ARG A 705 -27.50 -11.77 -6.03
CA ARG A 705 -27.95 -11.73 -7.44
C ARG A 705 -29.37 -11.15 -7.59
N PHE A 706 -30.26 -11.37 -6.63
CA PHE A 706 -31.62 -10.81 -6.64
C PHE A 706 -31.61 -9.27 -6.50
N PHE A 707 -30.67 -8.70 -5.74
CA PHE A 707 -30.50 -7.25 -5.64
C PHE A 707 -29.90 -6.62 -6.93
N LEU A 708 -29.32 -7.43 -7.82
CA LEU A 708 -28.70 -6.99 -9.07
C LEU A 708 -29.60 -7.18 -10.31
N HIS A 709 -30.77 -7.84 -10.19
CA HIS A 709 -31.61 -8.23 -11.33
C HIS A 709 -32.80 -7.30 -11.65
N THR A 710 -33.00 -6.19 -10.95
CA THR A 710 -34.12 -5.26 -11.23
C THR A 710 -33.76 -4.03 -12.06
N SER A 711 -32.64 -4.02 -12.77
CA SER A 711 -32.38 -2.96 -13.77
C SER A 711 -31.43 -3.39 -14.90
N ARG A 712 -31.98 -4.05 -15.92
CA ARG A 712 -31.41 -4.02 -17.27
C ARG A 712 -32.50 -3.99 -18.33
N GLU A 713 -32.56 -2.87 -19.04
CA GLU A 713 -32.93 -2.85 -20.46
C GLU A 713 -31.91 -2.01 -21.26
N PHE A 714 -31.31 -2.69 -22.24
CA PHE A 714 -30.67 -2.24 -23.49
C PHE A 714 -29.51 -1.22 -23.53
N CYS A 715 -28.29 -1.75 -23.42
CA CYS A 715 -27.26 -1.77 -24.49
C CYS A 715 -26.00 -2.41 -23.90
N GLN A 716 -25.38 -3.40 -24.55
CA GLN A 716 -24.17 -4.06 -24.05
C GLN A 716 -23.04 -3.03 -23.82
N PRO A 717 -22.48 -2.90 -22.60
CA PRO A 717 -21.21 -2.23 -22.39
C PRO A 717 -20.10 -3.27 -22.19
N ALA A 718 -18.89 -2.83 -22.53
CA ALA A 718 -17.63 -3.55 -22.35
C ALA A 718 -17.46 -4.20 -20.97
N LEU A 719 -16.65 -5.25 -20.92
CA LEU A 719 -16.11 -5.87 -19.70
C LEU A 719 -15.82 -4.81 -18.62
N PRO A 720 -16.26 -4.99 -17.36
CA PRO A 720 -15.99 -4.02 -16.32
C PRO A 720 -14.48 -3.90 -16.12
N VAL A 721 -13.99 -2.67 -16.21
CA VAL A 721 -12.65 -2.29 -15.74
C VAL A 721 -12.54 -2.77 -14.29
N SER A 722 -11.45 -3.45 -13.93
CA SER A 722 -11.23 -3.90 -12.56
C SER A 722 -11.44 -2.74 -11.58
N ASN A 723 -11.98 -3.00 -10.38
CA ASN A 723 -12.19 -1.98 -9.33
C ASN A 723 -10.92 -1.18 -8.94
N LYS A 724 -9.75 -1.53 -9.51
CA LYS A 724 -8.43 -0.90 -9.32
C LYS A 724 -8.11 0.23 -10.30
N VAL A 725 -8.83 0.36 -11.42
CA VAL A 725 -8.57 1.42 -12.42
C VAL A 725 -9.85 2.18 -12.76
N GLY A 726 -9.91 3.47 -12.43
CA GLY A 726 -10.95 4.37 -12.91
C GLY A 726 -10.65 4.81 -14.34
N TRP A 727 -11.52 4.46 -15.29
CA TRP A 727 -11.43 4.87 -16.70
C TRP A 727 -12.57 5.84 -17.05
N ARG A 728 -12.26 7.13 -17.24
CA ARG A 728 -13.27 8.16 -17.47
C ARG A 728 -12.98 8.99 -18.72
N PRO A 729 -13.71 8.78 -19.82
CA PRO A 729 -13.64 9.66 -20.99
C PRO A 729 -14.01 11.11 -20.62
N MET A 730 -13.20 12.05 -21.08
CA MET A 730 -13.40 13.48 -20.89
C MET A 730 -14.12 14.07 -22.11
N LYS A 731 -15.08 14.97 -21.87
CA LYS A 731 -15.76 15.72 -22.93
C LYS A 731 -14.92 16.94 -23.33
N GLY A 732 -14.96 17.30 -24.60
CA GLY A 732 -14.27 18.48 -25.13
C GLY A 732 -12.98 18.13 -25.87
N SER A 733 -12.80 18.74 -27.04
CA SER A 733 -11.63 18.56 -27.91
C SER A 733 -11.07 19.92 -28.33
N PRO A 734 -9.76 20.01 -28.63
CA PRO A 734 -9.19 21.21 -29.22
C PRO A 734 -9.84 21.56 -30.57
N LYS A 735 -10.02 22.85 -30.82
CA LYS A 735 -10.61 23.39 -32.05
C LYS A 735 -9.81 24.59 -32.54
N GLY A 736 -9.87 24.89 -33.84
CA GLY A 736 -9.27 26.09 -34.43
C GLY A 736 -8.25 25.84 -35.55
N GLU A 737 -7.96 24.57 -35.86
CA GLU A 737 -7.28 24.16 -37.09
C GLU A 737 -8.13 23.09 -37.78
N LYS A 738 -8.46 23.28 -39.06
CA LYS A 738 -9.33 22.37 -39.83
C LYS A 738 -8.77 20.93 -39.75
N GLY A 739 -9.59 19.99 -39.29
CA GLY A 739 -9.24 18.56 -39.22
C GLY A 739 -8.53 18.15 -37.93
N PHE A 740 -8.22 19.11 -37.03
CA PHE A 740 -7.65 18.81 -35.72
C PHE A 740 -8.69 18.18 -34.80
N GLU A 741 -9.96 18.58 -34.93
CA GLU A 741 -11.11 18.07 -34.19
C GLU A 741 -11.37 16.57 -34.42
N LEU A 742 -10.83 16.00 -35.51
CA LEU A 742 -10.86 14.57 -35.81
C LEU A 742 -9.80 13.78 -35.03
N GLY A 743 -8.96 14.46 -34.24
CA GLY A 743 -7.90 13.88 -33.43
C GLY A 743 -6.54 13.92 -34.10
N VAL A 744 -5.51 13.64 -33.31
CA VAL A 744 -4.11 13.62 -33.76
C VAL A 744 -3.37 12.45 -33.13
N SER A 745 -2.36 11.94 -33.83
CA SER A 745 -1.36 11.01 -33.28
C SER A 745 0.00 11.70 -33.20
N ALA A 746 0.82 11.23 -32.26
CA ALA A 746 2.18 11.70 -32.01
C ALA A 746 2.26 13.21 -31.76
N CYS A 747 1.26 13.76 -31.05
CA CYS A 747 1.29 15.12 -30.54
C CYS A 747 2.24 15.25 -29.35
N PHE A 748 2.69 16.47 -29.08
CA PHE A 748 3.36 16.79 -27.83
C PHE A 748 2.33 17.06 -26.73
N ALA A 749 2.53 16.52 -25.54
CA ALA A 749 1.63 16.78 -24.43
C ALA A 749 2.34 16.80 -23.07
N GLY A 750 1.76 17.53 -22.13
CA GLY A 750 2.24 17.60 -20.75
C GLY A 750 1.24 18.29 -19.84
N VAL A 751 1.39 18.11 -18.53
CA VAL A 751 0.70 18.95 -17.54
C VAL A 751 1.70 20.00 -17.07
N VAL A 752 1.34 21.28 -17.23
CA VAL A 752 2.16 22.42 -16.81
C VAL A 752 1.24 23.37 -16.05
N ASN A 753 1.61 23.74 -14.82
CA ASN A 753 0.89 24.76 -14.05
C ASN A 753 -0.63 24.48 -13.92
N GLY A 754 -0.98 23.21 -13.65
CA GLY A 754 -2.37 22.77 -13.49
C GLY A 754 -3.21 22.74 -14.79
N ARG A 755 -2.55 22.85 -15.95
CA ARG A 755 -3.19 22.83 -17.27
C ARG A 755 -2.67 21.67 -18.10
N LEU A 756 -3.57 21.01 -18.82
CA LEU A 756 -3.24 20.05 -19.86
C LEU A 756 -2.83 20.81 -21.11
N LEU A 757 -1.60 20.60 -21.59
CA LEU A 757 -1.10 21.15 -22.85
C LEU A 757 -1.08 20.05 -23.92
N MET A 758 -1.46 20.42 -25.14
CA MET A 758 -1.33 19.61 -26.35
C MET A 758 -0.79 20.49 -27.47
N ALA A 759 0.25 20.07 -28.16
CA ALA A 759 0.85 20.80 -29.27
C ALA A 759 1.14 19.88 -30.47
N GLY A 760 0.88 20.38 -31.68
CA GLY A 760 1.19 19.68 -32.92
C GLY A 760 0.45 18.36 -33.11
N GLY A 761 1.14 17.35 -33.65
CA GLY A 761 0.57 16.06 -34.04
C GLY A 761 0.19 16.00 -35.52
N CYS A 762 -0.31 14.83 -35.95
CA CYS A 762 -0.64 14.59 -37.36
C CYS A 762 -1.94 13.79 -37.58
N ASN A 763 -2.59 14.00 -38.74
CA ASN A 763 -3.82 13.32 -39.16
C ASN A 763 -3.94 13.26 -40.71
N PHE A 764 -4.95 12.56 -41.22
CA PHE A 764 -5.37 12.48 -42.63
C PHE A 764 -6.80 13.03 -42.77
N PRO A 765 -7.02 14.35 -42.62
CA PRO A 765 -8.36 14.91 -42.44
C PRO A 765 -9.21 14.98 -43.71
N ASP A 766 -8.58 14.96 -44.90
CA ASP A 766 -9.29 15.15 -46.16
C ASP A 766 -9.53 13.82 -46.90
N VAL A 767 -8.47 13.03 -47.13
CA VAL A 767 -8.55 11.71 -47.79
C VAL A 767 -7.97 10.65 -46.82
N PRO A 768 -8.65 9.51 -46.60
CA PRO A 768 -8.11 8.44 -45.77
C PRO A 768 -6.76 7.92 -46.25
N ALA A 769 -5.89 7.52 -45.32
CA ALA A 769 -4.58 6.96 -45.65
C ALA A 769 -4.67 5.71 -46.56
N ALA A 770 -5.72 4.89 -46.40
CA ALA A 770 -5.97 3.70 -47.23
C ALA A 770 -6.24 4.01 -48.70
N ASP A 771 -6.62 5.26 -49.03
CA ASP A 771 -6.93 5.73 -50.37
C ASP A 771 -5.86 6.70 -50.89
N GLY A 772 -4.66 6.67 -50.31
CA GLY A 772 -3.52 7.50 -50.74
C GLY A 772 -3.54 8.93 -50.22
N GLY A 773 -4.32 9.21 -49.17
CA GLY A 773 -4.36 10.51 -48.53
C GLY A 773 -3.00 10.98 -48.02
N ARG A 774 -2.74 12.29 -48.14
CA ARG A 774 -1.50 12.90 -47.63
C ARG A 774 -1.63 13.22 -46.15
N LYS A 775 -0.59 12.89 -45.38
CA LYS A 775 -0.53 13.19 -43.94
C LYS A 775 -0.38 14.69 -43.73
N ARG A 776 -1.23 15.25 -42.88
CA ARG A 776 -1.15 16.65 -42.45
C ARG A 776 -0.55 16.74 -41.06
N TYR A 777 0.35 17.70 -40.88
CA TYR A 777 0.97 18.05 -39.61
C TYR A 777 0.37 19.36 -39.10
N TYR A 778 0.26 19.49 -37.78
CA TYR A 778 -0.37 20.64 -37.13
C TYR A 778 0.64 21.46 -36.33
N ARG A 779 0.31 22.74 -36.13
CA ARG A 779 1.14 23.69 -35.36
C ARG A 779 0.49 24.13 -34.07
N GLY A 780 -0.83 24.02 -33.93
CA GLY A 780 -1.57 24.57 -32.80
C GLY A 780 -1.05 24.08 -31.45
N ILE A 781 -1.00 25.01 -30.50
CA ILE A 781 -0.74 24.76 -29.09
C ILE A 781 -2.04 25.07 -28.35
N TYR A 782 -2.55 24.07 -27.63
CA TYR A 782 -3.81 24.11 -26.93
C TYR A 782 -3.58 23.87 -25.44
N ALA A 783 -4.31 24.59 -24.61
CA ALA A 783 -4.32 24.38 -23.18
C ALA A 783 -5.77 24.25 -22.68
N ALA A 784 -5.99 23.33 -21.75
CA ALA A 784 -7.22 23.22 -20.97
C ALA A 784 -6.85 23.21 -19.49
N PRO A 785 -7.53 23.99 -18.62
CA PRO A 785 -7.43 23.78 -17.18
C PRO A 785 -7.81 22.34 -16.84
N LEU A 786 -7.14 21.72 -15.87
CA LEU A 786 -7.57 20.42 -15.35
C LEU A 786 -8.79 20.64 -14.45
N PRO A 787 -10.01 20.22 -14.86
CA PRO A 787 -11.20 20.48 -14.05
C PRO A 787 -11.39 19.41 -12.97
N ALA A 788 -12.20 19.73 -11.96
CA ALA A 788 -12.76 18.74 -11.03
C ALA A 788 -13.87 17.89 -11.70
N ASP A 789 -14.44 18.35 -12.81
CA ASP A 789 -15.54 17.71 -13.55
C ASP A 789 -15.04 16.86 -14.75
N SER A 790 -15.97 16.51 -15.65
CA SER A 790 -15.73 15.67 -16.84
C SER A 790 -15.45 16.44 -18.13
N VAL A 791 -15.22 17.77 -18.11
CA VAL A 791 -15.25 18.62 -19.31
C VAL A 791 -13.98 19.46 -19.48
N LEU A 792 -13.21 19.20 -20.55
CA LEU A 792 -12.03 19.97 -20.93
C LEU A 792 -12.41 21.16 -21.82
N LEU A 793 -12.21 22.37 -21.30
CA LEU A 793 -12.39 23.63 -22.02
C LEU A 793 -11.08 24.04 -22.72
N TRP A 794 -10.82 23.45 -23.87
CA TRP A 794 -9.63 23.73 -24.67
C TRP A 794 -9.63 25.15 -25.25
N ARG A 795 -8.47 25.80 -25.16
CA ARG A 795 -8.18 27.08 -25.82
C ARG A 795 -6.91 26.98 -26.61
N LYS A 796 -6.91 27.51 -27.84
CA LYS A 796 -5.67 27.71 -28.59
C LYS A 796 -4.87 28.84 -27.94
N VAL A 797 -3.68 28.53 -27.45
CA VAL A 797 -2.80 29.44 -26.70
C VAL A 797 -1.53 29.80 -27.46
N GLY A 798 -1.30 29.21 -28.64
CA GLY A 798 -0.18 29.56 -29.52
C GLY A 798 -0.08 28.62 -30.72
N GLU A 799 1.04 28.71 -31.42
CA GLU A 799 1.42 27.82 -32.52
C GLU A 799 2.92 27.51 -32.43
N LEU A 800 3.30 26.27 -32.65
CA LEU A 800 4.68 25.85 -32.86
C LEU A 800 5.28 26.60 -34.07
N PRO A 801 6.59 26.88 -34.09
CA PRO A 801 7.25 27.58 -35.20
C PRO A 801 7.08 26.88 -36.56
N MET A 802 6.90 25.55 -36.53
CA MET A 802 6.55 24.75 -37.70
C MET A 802 5.54 23.66 -37.31
N PRO A 803 4.75 23.13 -38.26
CA PRO A 803 3.95 21.93 -38.02
C PRO A 803 4.85 20.77 -37.62
N LEU A 804 4.50 19.98 -36.59
CA LEU A 804 5.41 18.97 -36.06
C LEU A 804 4.68 17.82 -35.36
N ALA A 805 5.19 16.59 -35.51
CA ALA A 805 4.73 15.40 -34.81
C ALA A 805 5.89 14.40 -34.61
N TYR A 806 5.65 13.30 -33.89
CA TYR A 806 6.65 12.23 -33.69
C TYR A 806 7.94 12.69 -32.99
N GLY A 807 7.89 13.74 -32.17
CA GLY A 807 8.99 14.10 -31.27
C GLY A 807 8.78 13.56 -29.84
N ALA A 808 9.76 13.80 -28.97
CA ALA A 808 9.61 13.50 -27.54
C ALA A 808 8.99 14.69 -26.79
N SER A 809 8.14 14.36 -25.81
CA SER A 809 7.50 15.32 -24.90
C SER A 809 8.08 15.17 -23.51
N VAL A 810 8.69 16.22 -22.98
CA VAL A 810 9.30 16.19 -21.64
C VAL A 810 8.78 17.37 -20.82
N PRO A 811 7.81 17.14 -19.90
CA PRO A 811 7.37 18.17 -18.97
C PRO A 811 8.51 18.59 -18.03
N THR A 812 8.63 19.89 -17.77
CA THR A 812 9.50 20.50 -16.76
C THR A 812 8.64 21.24 -15.73
N ALA A 813 9.26 21.72 -14.64
CA ALA A 813 8.54 22.45 -13.59
C ALA A 813 7.78 23.68 -14.13
N ASP A 814 8.28 24.30 -15.19
CA ASP A 814 7.80 25.57 -15.75
C ASP A 814 7.25 25.47 -17.19
N GLY A 815 7.34 24.31 -17.84
CA GLY A 815 7.03 24.20 -19.26
C GLY A 815 6.94 22.77 -19.79
N LEU A 816 6.74 22.68 -21.11
CA LEU A 816 6.78 21.44 -21.87
C LEU A 816 7.88 21.54 -22.92
N VAL A 817 8.86 20.64 -22.89
CA VAL A 817 9.91 20.58 -23.90
C VAL A 817 9.49 19.62 -25.02
N CYS A 818 9.43 20.16 -26.24
CA CYS A 818 9.17 19.43 -27.49
C CYS A 818 10.51 19.21 -28.21
N ILE A 819 10.92 17.96 -28.36
CA ILE A 819 12.27 17.58 -28.82
C ILE A 819 12.18 16.83 -30.15
N GLY A 820 12.80 17.37 -31.20
CA GLY A 820 12.83 16.75 -32.53
C GLY A 820 11.43 16.55 -33.12
N GLY A 821 11.29 15.52 -33.94
CA GLY A 821 10.08 15.18 -34.66
C GLY A 821 10.23 15.38 -36.16
N MET A 822 9.11 15.26 -36.87
CA MET A 822 9.07 15.41 -38.33
C MET A 822 7.80 16.14 -38.79
N ASN A 823 7.88 16.65 -40.01
CA ASN A 823 6.80 17.31 -40.73
C ASN A 823 6.74 16.81 -42.19
N ALA A 824 6.13 17.58 -43.09
CA ALA A 824 6.01 17.20 -44.50
C ALA A 824 7.35 17.32 -45.26
N GLU A 825 8.27 18.14 -44.74
CA GLU A 825 9.58 18.44 -45.31
C GLU A 825 10.67 17.49 -44.80
N GLY A 826 10.49 16.86 -43.63
CA GLY A 826 11.40 15.86 -43.08
C GLY A 826 11.51 15.93 -41.56
N SER A 827 12.55 15.28 -41.02
CA SER A 827 12.90 15.30 -39.59
C SER A 827 13.64 16.59 -39.22
N THR A 828 13.48 17.07 -37.98
CA THR A 828 14.13 18.31 -37.50
C THR A 828 15.11 18.06 -36.36
N THR A 829 16.05 19.00 -36.19
CA THR A 829 16.94 19.12 -35.02
C THR A 829 16.34 20.00 -33.91
N ASP A 830 15.20 20.64 -34.15
CA ASP A 830 14.70 21.70 -33.28
C ASP A 830 14.25 21.18 -31.91
N VAL A 831 14.48 22.02 -30.90
CA VAL A 831 14.03 21.78 -29.53
C VAL A 831 13.39 23.05 -29.00
N TYR A 832 12.12 22.95 -28.59
CA TYR A 832 11.34 24.07 -28.10
C TYR A 832 10.89 23.83 -26.68
N ARG A 833 10.95 24.86 -25.83
CA ARG A 833 10.30 24.85 -24.51
C ARG A 833 9.07 25.76 -24.54
N LEU A 834 7.92 25.17 -24.27
CA LEU A 834 6.62 25.83 -24.21
C LEU A 834 6.34 26.25 -22.77
N VAL A 835 6.45 27.54 -22.47
CA VAL A 835 6.27 28.12 -21.13
C VAL A 835 4.91 28.81 -21.05
N ILE A 836 4.10 28.50 -20.03
CA ILE A 836 2.82 29.16 -19.80
C ILE A 836 2.59 29.38 -18.30
N GLY A 837 2.49 30.63 -17.85
CA GLY A 837 2.23 30.97 -16.46
C GLY A 837 0.78 30.74 -16.04
N ASN A 838 0.54 30.71 -14.72
CA ASN A 838 -0.78 30.47 -14.12
C ASN A 838 -1.87 31.44 -14.60
N LYS A 839 -1.51 32.69 -14.92
CA LYS A 839 -2.43 33.75 -15.38
C LYS A 839 -2.35 34.02 -16.89
N ASP A 840 -1.38 33.40 -17.57
CA ASP A 840 -1.11 33.72 -18.97
C ASP A 840 -2.18 33.13 -19.89
N LYS A 841 -2.54 33.90 -20.93
CA LYS A 841 -3.48 33.50 -21.97
C LYS A 841 -2.80 32.96 -23.24
N LYS A 842 -1.48 33.15 -23.36
CA LYS A 842 -0.66 32.69 -24.47
C LYS A 842 0.58 31.97 -23.96
N VAL A 843 1.10 31.05 -24.76
CA VAL A 843 2.38 30.37 -24.50
C VAL A 843 3.54 31.23 -24.97
N ARG A 844 4.65 31.22 -24.23
CA ARG A 844 5.95 31.71 -24.67
C ARG A 844 6.76 30.52 -25.17
N ILE A 845 7.34 30.64 -26.35
CA ILE A 845 8.17 29.60 -26.97
C ILE A 845 9.62 30.01 -26.84
N GLU A 846 10.41 29.16 -26.21
CA GLU A 846 11.86 29.33 -26.10
C GLU A 846 12.55 28.28 -26.95
N THR A 847 13.59 28.69 -27.67
CA THR A 847 14.45 27.75 -28.41
C THR A 847 15.53 27.25 -27.46
N LEU A 848 15.62 25.93 -27.34
CA LEU A 848 16.71 25.25 -26.64
C LEU A 848 17.77 24.80 -27.66
N PRO A 849 18.97 24.40 -27.23
CA PRO A 849 20.00 23.88 -28.13
C PRO A 849 19.45 22.79 -29.05
N SER A 850 19.72 22.93 -30.35
CA SER A 850 19.33 21.95 -31.36
C SER A 850 20.00 20.60 -31.10
N LEU A 851 19.30 19.52 -31.42
CA LEU A 851 19.87 18.18 -31.45
C LEU A 851 21.09 18.13 -32.39
N PRO A 852 22.08 17.27 -32.11
CA PRO A 852 23.29 17.16 -32.94
C PRO A 852 23.00 16.65 -34.36
N TYR A 853 21.82 16.05 -34.55
CA TYR A 853 21.31 15.57 -35.84
C TYR A 853 19.79 15.45 -35.75
N ALA A 854 19.12 15.47 -36.91
CA ALA A 854 17.67 15.38 -36.95
C ALA A 854 17.19 14.01 -36.43
N LEU A 855 16.20 14.03 -35.53
CA LEU A 855 15.60 12.84 -34.93
C LEU A 855 14.08 12.95 -34.92
N ASP A 856 13.41 11.86 -35.25
CA ASP A 856 11.98 11.65 -35.08
C ASP A 856 11.70 10.25 -34.52
N ASN A 857 10.48 10.00 -34.06
CA ASN A 857 10.07 8.73 -33.45
C ASN A 857 10.94 8.31 -32.25
N LEU A 858 11.58 9.27 -31.58
CA LEU A 858 12.34 9.08 -30.35
C LEU A 858 11.43 9.13 -29.11
N THR A 859 11.97 8.70 -27.97
CA THR A 859 11.34 8.83 -26.66
C THR A 859 12.21 9.65 -25.72
N GLY A 860 11.66 10.15 -24.62
CA GLY A 860 12.43 10.96 -23.68
C GLY A 860 11.79 11.12 -22.31
N SER A 861 12.61 11.49 -21.33
CA SER A 861 12.18 11.73 -19.95
C SER A 861 13.14 12.68 -19.24
N LEU A 862 12.62 13.37 -18.22
CA LEU A 862 13.40 14.21 -17.33
C LEU A 862 13.91 13.38 -16.13
N MET A 863 15.19 13.53 -15.80
CA MET A 863 15.79 12.99 -14.58
C MET A 863 16.54 14.11 -13.86
N GLY A 864 16.01 14.57 -12.72
CA GLY A 864 16.47 15.80 -12.07
C GLY A 864 16.26 16.98 -13.01
N ASN A 865 17.34 17.68 -13.35
CA ASN A 865 17.33 18.79 -14.32
C ASN A 865 17.92 18.40 -15.69
N THR A 866 18.12 17.11 -15.94
CA THR A 866 18.70 16.62 -17.20
C THR A 866 17.67 15.84 -18.00
N ILE A 867 17.46 16.26 -19.25
CA ILE A 867 16.64 15.55 -20.22
C ILE A 867 17.46 14.41 -20.82
N TYR A 868 16.86 13.23 -20.94
CA TYR A 868 17.41 12.09 -21.66
C TYR A 868 16.47 11.70 -22.79
N VAL A 869 17.02 11.42 -23.98
CA VAL A 869 16.26 10.93 -25.14
C VAL A 869 16.93 9.70 -25.73
N ALA A 870 16.12 8.75 -26.20
CA ALA A 870 16.58 7.47 -26.70
C ALA A 870 15.88 7.05 -28.02
N GLY A 871 16.65 6.39 -28.89
CA GLY A 871 16.20 5.81 -30.14
C GLY A 871 15.82 6.87 -31.18
N GLY A 872 14.84 6.51 -32.02
CA GLY A 872 14.36 7.34 -33.12
C GLY A 872 15.12 7.13 -34.42
N ASN A 873 14.61 7.77 -35.48
CA ASN A 873 15.22 7.77 -36.80
C ASN A 873 16.34 8.81 -36.85
N ARG A 874 17.58 8.35 -36.91
CA ARG A 874 18.75 9.18 -37.20
C ARG A 874 18.98 9.13 -38.71
N GLN A 875 18.81 10.26 -39.39
CA GLN A 875 19.01 10.36 -40.85
C GLN A 875 18.20 9.32 -41.63
N GLY A 876 16.94 9.09 -41.23
CA GLY A 876 16.03 8.15 -41.90
C GLY A 876 16.24 6.67 -41.56
N ALA A 877 17.16 6.33 -40.66
CA ALA A 877 17.37 4.96 -40.17
C ALA A 877 17.12 4.85 -38.66
N ALA A 878 16.50 3.75 -38.22
CA ALA A 878 16.33 3.46 -36.80
C ALA A 878 17.69 3.43 -36.10
N SER A 879 17.78 3.98 -34.89
CA SER A 879 19.05 4.14 -34.17
C SER A 879 19.00 3.58 -32.73
N ASN A 880 20.19 3.38 -32.16
CA ASN A 880 20.41 3.12 -30.74
C ASN A 880 20.79 4.39 -29.96
N THR A 881 20.58 5.56 -30.57
CA THR A 881 21.01 6.85 -30.04
C THR A 881 20.53 7.04 -28.61
N PHE A 882 21.41 7.59 -27.76
CA PHE A 882 21.08 8.04 -26.42
C PHE A 882 21.76 9.39 -26.17
N LEU A 883 20.98 10.43 -25.93
CA LEU A 883 21.47 11.79 -25.74
C LEU A 883 20.95 12.36 -24.41
N CYS A 884 21.71 13.28 -23.82
CA CYS A 884 21.22 14.08 -22.71
C CYS A 884 21.47 15.59 -22.90
N LEU A 885 20.62 16.40 -22.26
CA LEU A 885 20.73 17.85 -22.18
C LEU A 885 20.53 18.30 -20.74
N ASP A 886 21.52 18.98 -20.18
CA ASP A 886 21.42 19.59 -18.85
C ASP A 886 20.71 20.96 -18.96
N LEU A 887 19.53 21.08 -18.36
CA LEU A 887 18.74 22.31 -18.41
C LEU A 887 19.29 23.42 -17.52
N GLU A 888 20.18 23.12 -16.57
CA GLU A 888 20.87 24.16 -15.80
C GLU A 888 22.01 24.79 -16.60
N ARG A 889 22.56 24.04 -17.55
CA ARG A 889 23.70 24.45 -18.40
C ARG A 889 23.40 24.19 -19.88
N PRO A 890 22.31 24.77 -20.44
CA PRO A 890 21.92 24.50 -21.81
C PRO A 890 22.99 24.96 -22.82
N GLY A 891 23.84 25.92 -22.47
CA GLY A 891 24.97 26.34 -23.31
C GLY A 891 26.01 25.24 -23.59
N GLU A 892 26.06 24.16 -22.79
CA GLU A 892 26.92 23.00 -23.06
C GLU A 892 26.40 22.12 -24.21
N GLY A 893 25.14 22.33 -24.65
CA GLY A 893 24.51 21.57 -25.72
C GLY A 893 24.19 20.11 -25.35
N TRP A 894 23.78 19.35 -26.35
CA TRP A 894 23.46 17.92 -26.20
C TRP A 894 24.73 17.08 -26.12
N LYS A 895 24.75 16.13 -25.20
CA LYS A 895 25.83 15.13 -25.06
C LYS A 895 25.34 13.78 -25.56
N GLU A 896 26.12 13.15 -26.42
CA GLU A 896 25.90 11.77 -26.84
C GLU A 896 26.48 10.82 -25.81
N LEU A 897 25.64 9.90 -25.32
CA LEU A 897 25.97 8.92 -24.29
C LEU A 897 26.14 7.54 -24.93
N THR A 898 26.58 6.57 -24.13
CA THR A 898 26.67 5.17 -24.56
C THR A 898 25.33 4.69 -25.11
N PRO A 899 25.27 4.26 -26.40
CA PRO A 899 24.05 3.76 -27.02
C PRO A 899 23.45 2.58 -26.24
N PHE A 900 22.12 2.47 -26.24
CA PHE A 900 21.50 1.30 -25.61
C PHE A 900 21.78 0.03 -26.44
N PRO A 901 21.96 -1.13 -25.80
CA PRO A 901 22.33 -2.37 -26.49
C PRO A 901 21.19 -2.98 -27.31
N GLY A 902 21.53 -3.89 -28.22
CA GLY A 902 20.56 -4.62 -29.03
C GLY A 902 20.12 -3.87 -30.30
N ASN A 903 18.96 -4.26 -30.85
CA ASN A 903 18.47 -3.72 -32.12
C ASN A 903 18.17 -2.21 -32.02
N PRO A 904 18.44 -1.42 -33.08
CA PRO A 904 17.96 -0.04 -33.19
C PRO A 904 16.44 0.06 -33.03
N ARG A 905 15.94 1.19 -32.48
CA ARG A 905 14.51 1.33 -32.13
C ARG A 905 13.97 2.68 -32.55
N ILE A 906 12.86 2.66 -33.28
CA ILE A 906 11.93 3.78 -33.39
C ILE A 906 10.65 3.47 -32.61
N GLN A 907 10.03 4.53 -32.11
CA GLN A 907 8.89 4.51 -31.19
C GLN A 907 9.04 3.56 -29.98
N PRO A 908 10.19 3.56 -29.28
CA PRO A 908 10.26 2.93 -27.97
C PRO A 908 9.49 3.76 -26.93
N VAL A 909 9.25 3.17 -25.77
CA VAL A 909 8.69 3.88 -24.60
C VAL A 909 9.76 4.04 -23.54
N SER A 910 9.74 5.17 -22.83
CA SER A 910 10.65 5.41 -21.70
C SER A 910 9.96 6.06 -20.53
N ALA A 911 10.56 5.91 -19.36
CA ALA A 911 10.24 6.71 -18.18
C ALA A 911 11.50 6.96 -17.35
N GLY A 912 11.64 8.18 -16.85
CA GLY A 912 12.64 8.55 -15.85
C GLY A 912 12.04 8.44 -14.45
N VAL A 913 12.66 7.66 -13.57
CA VAL A 913 12.17 7.43 -12.20
C VAL A 913 13.25 7.80 -11.21
N HIS A 914 12.85 8.44 -10.11
CA HIS A 914 13.69 8.62 -8.93
C HIS A 914 13.31 7.57 -7.89
N VAL A 915 14.18 6.59 -7.68
CA VAL A 915 13.95 5.48 -6.74
C VAL A 915 15.24 5.23 -5.96
N ASP A 916 15.12 4.98 -4.66
CA ASP A 916 16.25 4.73 -3.75
C ASP A 916 17.35 5.81 -3.82
N GLY A 917 16.96 7.08 -3.98
CA GLY A 917 17.88 8.22 -4.02
C GLY A 917 18.69 8.34 -5.31
N ALA A 918 18.35 7.57 -6.36
CA ALA A 918 19.02 7.63 -7.65
C ALA A 918 18.02 7.73 -8.81
N TYR A 919 18.37 8.52 -9.82
CA TYR A 919 17.60 8.60 -11.06
C TYR A 919 17.97 7.45 -12.00
N ARG A 920 16.94 6.85 -12.60
CA ARG A 920 17.05 5.76 -13.57
C ARG A 920 16.16 6.01 -14.79
N PHE A 921 16.70 5.81 -15.97
CA PHE A 921 16.02 5.90 -17.26
C PHE A 921 15.70 4.48 -17.74
N PHE A 922 14.41 4.18 -17.87
CA PHE A 922 13.96 2.90 -18.40
C PHE A 922 13.53 3.02 -19.86
N LEU A 923 13.77 1.98 -20.64
CA LEU A 923 13.48 1.91 -22.07
C LEU A 923 12.90 0.53 -22.41
N TRP A 924 11.75 0.48 -23.08
CA TRP A 924 11.16 -0.76 -23.61
C TRP A 924 10.61 -0.59 -25.02
N GLY A 925 10.34 -1.71 -25.68
CA GLY A 925 9.59 -1.70 -26.93
C GLY A 925 10.39 -1.14 -28.11
N GLY A 926 9.65 -0.75 -29.15
CA GLY A 926 10.18 -0.14 -30.37
C GLY A 926 10.46 -1.15 -31.48
N PHE A 927 10.63 -0.66 -32.70
CA PHE A 927 10.85 -1.48 -33.88
C PHE A 927 11.89 -0.85 -34.82
N ALA A 928 12.36 -1.61 -35.80
CA ALA A 928 13.15 -1.09 -36.91
C ALA A 928 12.64 -1.71 -38.22
N PRO A 929 12.37 -0.91 -39.26
CA PRO A 929 12.00 -1.43 -40.57
C PRO A 929 13.19 -2.10 -41.27
N THR A 930 12.91 -2.89 -42.30
CA THR A 930 13.94 -3.50 -43.15
C THR A 930 14.82 -2.40 -43.76
N SER A 931 16.13 -2.46 -43.52
CA SER A 931 17.08 -1.48 -44.03
C SER A 931 18.48 -2.08 -44.15
N GLN A 932 19.22 -1.71 -45.21
CA GLN A 932 20.64 -2.05 -45.41
C GLN A 932 20.99 -3.53 -45.16
N GLY A 933 20.18 -4.46 -45.68
CA GLY A 933 20.40 -5.92 -45.53
C GLY A 933 20.01 -6.51 -44.17
N ARG A 934 19.46 -5.71 -43.24
CA ARG A 934 18.87 -6.18 -41.98
C ARG A 934 17.37 -6.32 -42.11
N GLU A 935 16.84 -7.46 -41.68
CA GLU A 935 15.41 -7.71 -41.62
C GLU A 935 14.73 -6.80 -40.59
N ALA A 936 13.47 -6.45 -40.82
CA ALA A 936 12.68 -5.74 -39.83
C ALA A 936 12.63 -6.47 -38.48
N THR A 937 12.68 -5.69 -37.39
CA THR A 937 12.64 -6.18 -36.01
C THR A 937 11.58 -5.44 -35.20
N LEU A 938 10.97 -6.12 -34.23
CA LEU A 938 10.17 -5.52 -33.17
C LEU A 938 10.70 -6.02 -31.83
N SER A 939 11.16 -5.09 -30.99
CA SER A 939 11.74 -5.38 -29.68
C SER A 939 10.66 -5.32 -28.60
N VAL A 940 10.67 -6.30 -27.69
CA VAL A 940 9.81 -6.29 -26.49
C VAL A 940 10.64 -6.17 -25.20
N ASN A 941 11.93 -6.47 -25.27
CA ASN A 941 12.84 -6.37 -24.12
C ASN A 941 13.11 -4.90 -23.72
N GLY A 942 13.59 -4.72 -22.49
CA GLY A 942 13.95 -3.40 -21.99
C GLY A 942 15.32 -3.31 -21.34
N TYR A 943 15.72 -2.07 -21.13
CA TYR A 943 16.96 -1.71 -20.45
C TYR A 943 16.72 -0.56 -19.47
N CYS A 944 17.57 -0.50 -18.44
CA CYS A 944 17.66 0.59 -17.48
C CYS A 944 19.06 1.22 -17.57
N TYR A 945 19.13 2.54 -17.57
CA TYR A 945 20.37 3.31 -17.47
C TYR A 945 20.31 4.21 -16.23
N GLY A 946 21.43 4.40 -15.55
CA GLY A 946 21.55 5.33 -14.43
C GLY A 946 22.83 6.14 -14.53
N PRO A 947 22.78 7.47 -14.37
CA PRO A 947 23.97 8.32 -14.49
C PRO A 947 25.09 7.96 -13.50
N ALA A 948 24.74 7.36 -12.35
CA ALA A 948 25.70 6.96 -11.34
C ALA A 948 26.59 5.78 -11.74
N PHE A 949 26.15 4.94 -12.68
CA PHE A 949 26.89 3.76 -13.14
C PHE A 949 27.18 3.77 -14.63
N ASP A 950 26.64 4.73 -15.39
CA ASP A 950 26.93 4.99 -16.82
C ASP A 950 26.93 3.71 -17.68
N THR A 951 25.95 2.83 -17.45
CA THR A 951 25.84 1.53 -18.14
C THR A 951 24.38 1.12 -18.27
N TRP A 952 24.06 0.41 -19.35
CA TRP A 952 22.75 -0.17 -19.58
C TRP A 952 22.62 -1.56 -18.96
N ILE A 953 21.57 -1.78 -18.18
CA ILE A 953 21.26 -3.03 -17.49
C ILE A 953 19.96 -3.59 -18.06
N PRO A 954 19.90 -4.87 -18.50
CA PRO A 954 18.66 -5.50 -18.93
C PRO A 954 17.60 -5.49 -17.83
N VAL A 955 16.36 -5.22 -18.20
CA VAL A 955 15.19 -5.31 -17.32
C VAL A 955 14.14 -6.25 -17.90
N PRO A 956 13.21 -6.78 -17.09
CA PRO A 956 12.19 -7.71 -17.56
C PRO A 956 11.37 -7.17 -18.73
N THR A 957 11.02 -8.09 -19.62
CA THR A 957 10.11 -7.85 -20.76
C THR A 957 8.68 -7.64 -20.23
N PRO A 958 7.88 -6.72 -20.78
CA PRO A 958 6.48 -6.55 -20.41
C PRO A 958 5.70 -7.84 -20.61
N THR A 959 4.96 -8.28 -19.60
CA THR A 959 4.17 -9.52 -19.65
C THR A 959 2.71 -9.29 -19.26
N GLY A 960 1.79 -9.97 -19.94
CA GLY A 960 0.38 -10.03 -19.56
C GLY A 960 0.11 -11.01 -18.42
N ARG A 961 -1.17 -11.16 -18.01
CA ARG A 961 -1.57 -12.05 -16.89
C ARG A 961 -1.16 -13.51 -17.06
N ASN A 962 -1.01 -13.99 -18.30
CA ASN A 962 -0.66 -15.38 -18.59
C ASN A 962 0.84 -15.56 -18.85
N GLY A 963 1.64 -14.53 -18.58
CA GLY A 963 3.10 -14.53 -18.80
C GLY A 963 3.52 -14.30 -20.26
N GLU A 964 2.57 -14.01 -21.16
CA GLU A 964 2.87 -13.71 -22.56
C GLU A 964 3.56 -12.36 -22.72
N ALA A 965 4.54 -12.27 -23.62
CA ALA A 965 5.24 -11.02 -23.88
C ALA A 965 4.31 -10.01 -24.57
N VAL A 966 4.27 -8.78 -24.06
CA VAL A 966 3.45 -7.68 -24.58
C VAL A 966 4.35 -6.65 -25.25
N SER A 967 4.00 -6.28 -26.48
CA SER A 967 4.68 -5.20 -27.20
C SER A 967 4.22 -3.84 -26.68
N LEU A 968 5.21 -2.96 -26.44
CA LEU A 968 5.01 -1.54 -26.16
C LEU A 968 5.45 -0.66 -27.34
N GLY A 969 5.76 -1.24 -28.51
CA GLY A 969 6.15 -0.47 -29.70
C GLY A 969 5.03 0.47 -30.15
N GLY A 970 5.32 1.77 -30.25
CA GLY A 970 4.30 2.79 -30.53
C GLY A 970 3.33 3.06 -29.36
N GLY A 971 3.57 2.48 -28.18
CA GLY A 971 2.82 2.76 -26.96
C GLY A 971 3.33 4.02 -26.26
N THR A 972 3.02 4.12 -24.97
CA THR A 972 3.45 5.24 -24.12
C THR A 972 3.69 4.79 -22.69
N ALA A 973 4.52 5.53 -21.96
CA ALA A 973 4.86 5.26 -20.58
C ALA A 973 4.98 6.54 -19.76
N ILE A 974 4.70 6.46 -18.46
CA ILE A 974 4.93 7.55 -17.51
C ILE A 974 5.34 7.02 -16.14
N ALA A 975 6.23 7.74 -15.46
CA ALA A 975 6.55 7.50 -14.05
C ALA A 975 5.40 7.99 -13.15
N LEU A 976 5.05 7.17 -12.15
CA LEU A 976 4.11 7.53 -11.09
C LEU A 976 4.89 8.03 -9.86
N ASP A 977 4.22 8.78 -9.00
CA ASP A 977 4.81 9.39 -7.80
C ASP A 977 5.36 8.35 -6.80
N ASP A 978 4.87 7.11 -6.86
CA ASP A 978 5.29 5.99 -6.01
C ASP A 978 6.47 5.16 -6.59
N GLY A 979 7.07 5.63 -7.69
CA GLY A 979 8.22 4.96 -8.31
C GLY A 979 7.85 3.81 -9.25
N ARG A 980 6.57 3.53 -9.49
CA ARG A 980 6.12 2.61 -10.55
C ARG A 980 6.05 3.31 -11.90
N ILE A 981 6.06 2.54 -12.99
CA ILE A 981 5.92 3.06 -14.35
C ILE A 981 4.63 2.50 -14.96
N LEU A 982 3.73 3.38 -15.39
CA LEU A 982 2.51 3.04 -16.11
C LEU A 982 2.78 3.00 -17.61
N CYS A 983 2.53 1.84 -18.23
CA CYS A 983 2.69 1.62 -19.67
C CYS A 983 1.36 1.22 -20.30
N MET A 984 1.07 1.80 -21.47
CA MET A 984 -0.20 1.58 -22.17
C MET A 984 -0.05 1.65 -23.69
N GLY A 985 -0.97 0.99 -24.38
CA GLY A 985 -1.04 1.02 -25.84
C GLY A 985 0.12 0.31 -26.51
N GLY A 986 0.26 0.55 -27.81
CA GLY A 986 1.24 -0.08 -28.68
C GLY A 986 0.62 -1.11 -29.63
N VAL A 987 1.40 -1.47 -30.65
CA VAL A 987 0.99 -2.40 -31.71
C VAL A 987 1.12 -3.86 -31.28
N ASP A 988 0.29 -4.73 -31.85
CA ASP A 988 0.49 -6.17 -31.75
C ASP A 988 1.82 -6.58 -32.42
N LYS A 989 2.60 -7.40 -31.72
CA LYS A 989 3.95 -7.77 -32.17
C LYS A 989 3.93 -8.49 -33.51
N ASP A 990 3.12 -9.53 -33.63
CA ASP A 990 3.22 -10.48 -34.73
C ASP A 990 2.58 -9.91 -36.00
N ILE A 991 1.43 -9.25 -35.85
CA ILE A 991 0.75 -8.57 -36.96
C ILE A 991 1.64 -7.44 -37.50
N PHE A 992 2.21 -6.62 -36.61
CA PHE A 992 2.99 -5.48 -37.05
C PHE A 992 4.35 -5.89 -37.62
N LEU A 993 5.03 -6.87 -37.00
CA LEU A 993 6.29 -7.38 -37.52
C LEU A 993 6.11 -8.06 -38.89
N SER A 994 5.03 -8.81 -39.08
CA SER A 994 4.66 -9.36 -40.39
C SER A 994 4.47 -8.25 -41.43
N ALA A 995 3.74 -7.19 -41.07
CA ALA A 995 3.53 -6.05 -41.95
C ALA A 995 4.83 -5.28 -42.29
N LEU A 996 5.78 -5.18 -41.35
CA LEU A 996 7.08 -4.58 -41.60
C LEU A 996 7.94 -5.40 -42.57
N ARG A 997 7.78 -6.72 -42.57
CA ARG A 997 8.54 -7.64 -43.43
C ARG A 997 7.93 -7.79 -44.81
N SER A 998 6.61 -7.89 -44.89
CA SER A 998 5.86 -8.08 -46.13
C SER A 998 4.46 -7.46 -46.01
N PRO A 999 4.31 -6.15 -46.30
CA PRO A 999 3.02 -5.48 -46.15
C PRO A 999 2.00 -6.02 -47.16
N ALA A 1000 0.88 -6.57 -46.66
CA ALA A 1000 -0.24 -6.97 -47.50
C ALA A 1000 -0.86 -5.76 -48.22
N LYS A 1001 -1.33 -5.92 -49.46
CA LYS A 1001 -1.90 -4.82 -50.26
C LYS A 1001 -3.12 -4.16 -49.61
N ASP A 1002 -3.86 -4.92 -48.82
CA ASP A 1002 -5.03 -4.49 -48.06
C ASP A 1002 -4.73 -4.14 -46.60
N TYR A 1003 -3.46 -4.09 -46.19
CA TYR A 1003 -3.07 -3.86 -44.79
C TYR A 1003 -3.73 -2.63 -44.17
N LEU A 1004 -3.90 -1.51 -44.90
CA LEU A 1004 -4.56 -0.30 -44.41
C LEU A 1004 -6.10 -0.37 -44.40
N ARG A 1005 -6.68 -1.38 -45.06
CA ARG A 1005 -8.13 -1.52 -45.28
C ARG A 1005 -8.81 -2.39 -44.21
N HIS A 1006 -8.06 -3.19 -43.44
CA HIS A 1006 -8.63 -3.97 -42.35
C HIS A 1006 -9.31 -3.10 -41.27
N PRO A 1007 -10.35 -3.61 -40.58
CA PRO A 1007 -10.98 -2.92 -39.45
C PRO A 1007 -10.02 -2.81 -38.25
N ALA A 1008 -10.29 -1.92 -37.29
CA ALA A 1008 -9.36 -1.60 -36.20
C ALA A 1008 -9.04 -2.82 -35.32
N GLU A 1009 -10.03 -3.68 -35.10
CA GLU A 1009 -9.95 -4.90 -34.29
C GLU A 1009 -8.95 -5.90 -34.87
N TRP A 1010 -8.72 -5.87 -36.19
CA TRP A 1010 -7.78 -6.76 -36.86
C TRP A 1010 -6.33 -6.50 -36.44
N TYR A 1011 -5.94 -5.25 -36.19
CA TYR A 1011 -4.57 -4.88 -35.81
C TYR A 1011 -4.23 -5.22 -34.36
N ARG A 1012 -5.24 -5.53 -33.53
CA ARG A 1012 -5.09 -5.96 -32.13
C ARG A 1012 -4.16 -5.08 -31.29
N PHE A 1013 -4.26 -3.75 -31.46
CA PHE A 1013 -3.51 -2.83 -30.62
C PHE A 1013 -3.74 -3.13 -29.13
N ASN A 1014 -2.68 -2.95 -28.34
CA ASN A 1014 -2.60 -3.42 -26.98
C ASN A 1014 -3.64 -2.74 -26.08
N ARG A 1015 -4.57 -3.54 -25.55
CA ARG A 1015 -5.66 -3.12 -24.64
C ARG A 1015 -5.25 -3.11 -23.17
N ARG A 1016 -4.03 -3.56 -22.85
CA ARG A 1016 -3.59 -3.77 -21.47
C ARG A 1016 -3.09 -2.48 -20.85
N ILE A 1017 -3.38 -2.34 -19.57
CA ILE A 1017 -2.79 -1.34 -18.68
C ILE A 1017 -1.76 -2.08 -17.84
N LEU A 1018 -0.48 -1.77 -18.08
CA LEU A 1018 0.65 -2.45 -17.44
C LEU A 1018 1.33 -1.49 -16.45
N LEU A 1019 1.69 -2.02 -15.28
CA LEU A 1019 2.59 -1.37 -14.34
C LEU A 1019 3.90 -2.12 -14.28
N TYR A 1020 5.00 -1.40 -14.36
CA TYR A 1020 6.31 -1.89 -13.99
C TYR A 1020 6.68 -1.38 -12.61
N ASP A 1021 6.87 -2.30 -11.68
CA ASP A 1021 7.37 -1.98 -10.35
C ASP A 1021 8.90 -1.98 -10.38
N VAL A 1022 9.48 -0.80 -10.21
CA VAL A 1022 10.92 -0.62 -10.28
C VAL A 1022 11.64 -1.26 -9.08
N ALA A 1023 11.04 -1.22 -7.89
CA ALA A 1023 11.63 -1.80 -6.69
C ALA A 1023 11.60 -3.34 -6.73
N ALA A 1024 10.46 -3.90 -7.18
CA ALA A 1024 10.31 -5.34 -7.34
C ALA A 1024 10.92 -5.89 -8.65
N ASN A 1025 11.33 -5.01 -9.58
CA ASN A 1025 11.83 -5.36 -10.90
C ASN A 1025 10.89 -6.36 -11.60
N SER A 1026 9.59 -6.04 -11.68
CA SER A 1026 8.58 -6.95 -12.22
C SER A 1026 7.38 -6.23 -12.85
N TRP A 1027 6.69 -6.92 -13.76
CA TRP A 1027 5.50 -6.41 -14.45
C TRP A 1027 4.20 -6.89 -13.80
N GLN A 1028 3.18 -6.05 -13.87
CA GLN A 1028 1.81 -6.37 -13.49
C GLN A 1028 0.83 -5.82 -14.52
N GLU A 1029 -0.07 -6.67 -15.02
CA GLU A 1029 -1.25 -6.22 -15.75
C GLU A 1029 -2.36 -5.85 -14.77
N VAL A 1030 -2.74 -4.57 -14.70
CA VAL A 1030 -3.73 -4.07 -13.72
C VAL A 1030 -5.16 -4.06 -14.26
N ALA A 1031 -5.32 -3.90 -15.57
CA ALA A 1031 -6.60 -3.93 -16.25
C ALA A 1031 -6.43 -4.18 -17.75
N GLU A 1032 -7.50 -4.59 -18.40
CA GLU A 1032 -7.63 -4.60 -19.85
C GLU A 1032 -8.84 -3.73 -20.23
N VAL A 1033 -8.62 -2.74 -21.10
CA VAL A 1033 -9.65 -1.78 -21.52
C VAL A 1033 -9.61 -1.62 -23.04
N ALA A 1034 -10.76 -1.76 -23.71
CA ALA A 1034 -10.84 -1.66 -25.16
C ALA A 1034 -10.24 -0.34 -25.69
N ASP A 1035 -10.60 0.78 -25.08
CA ASP A 1035 -10.14 2.11 -25.46
C ASP A 1035 -8.64 2.38 -25.23
N ALA A 1036 -7.93 1.49 -24.52
CA ALA A 1036 -6.49 1.57 -24.36
C ALA A 1036 -5.73 1.18 -25.64
N ALA A 1037 -6.38 0.44 -26.55
CA ALA A 1037 -5.85 0.00 -27.84
C ALA A 1037 -5.57 1.18 -28.79
N ARG A 1038 -4.44 1.86 -28.57
CA ARG A 1038 -3.98 2.97 -29.41
C ARG A 1038 -2.48 2.91 -29.60
N ALA A 1039 -2.02 3.43 -30.74
CA ALA A 1039 -0.62 3.71 -30.99
C ALA A 1039 -0.41 5.24 -31.21
N GLY A 1040 0.76 5.74 -30.81
CA GLY A 1040 1.11 7.16 -30.90
C GLY A 1040 0.23 8.09 -30.04
N ALA A 1041 -0.42 7.55 -29.02
CA ALA A 1041 -1.11 8.34 -28.00
C ALA A 1041 -0.08 8.92 -27.01
N ALA A 1042 -0.43 10.06 -26.38
CA ALA A 1042 0.36 10.62 -25.30
C ALA A 1042 -0.25 10.24 -23.94
N LEU A 1043 0.60 9.97 -22.94
CA LEU A 1043 0.20 9.74 -21.56
C LEU A 1043 0.92 10.75 -20.68
N VAL A 1044 0.15 11.52 -19.91
CA VAL A 1044 0.68 12.61 -19.07
C VAL A 1044 0.08 12.52 -17.67
N GLY A 1045 0.85 12.92 -16.65
CA GLY A 1045 0.50 12.83 -15.24
C GLY A 1045 0.37 14.21 -14.61
N GLY A 1046 -0.60 14.38 -13.70
CA GLY A 1046 -0.74 15.60 -12.92
C GLY A 1046 -2.00 15.60 -12.04
N ASN A 1047 -1.93 16.24 -10.87
CA ASN A 1047 -3.02 16.35 -9.88
C ASN A 1047 -3.62 14.99 -9.45
N GLY A 1048 -2.77 13.97 -9.23
CA GLY A 1048 -3.20 12.66 -8.74
C GLY A 1048 -3.95 11.80 -9.76
N ALA A 1049 -3.86 12.13 -11.06
CA ALA A 1049 -4.43 11.34 -12.15
C ALA A 1049 -3.51 11.34 -13.38
N CYS A 1050 -3.73 10.37 -14.27
CA CYS A 1050 -3.11 10.32 -15.59
C CYS A 1050 -4.13 10.65 -16.68
N PHE A 1051 -3.67 11.19 -17.80
CA PHE A 1051 -4.51 11.56 -18.95
C PHE A 1051 -3.95 10.90 -20.22
N TYR A 1052 -4.79 10.10 -20.88
CA TYR A 1052 -4.47 9.40 -22.12
C TYR A 1052 -5.09 10.12 -23.30
N ILE A 1053 -4.24 10.62 -24.21
CA ILE A 1053 -4.56 11.69 -25.13
C ILE A 1053 -4.32 11.23 -26.57
N GLY A 1054 -5.36 11.33 -27.40
CA GLY A 1054 -5.24 11.14 -28.83
C GLY A 1054 -4.79 9.73 -29.23
N GLY A 1055 -3.97 9.66 -30.28
CA GLY A 1055 -3.43 8.43 -30.85
C GLY A 1055 -4.22 7.96 -32.07
N GLU A 1056 -3.90 6.75 -32.52
CA GLU A 1056 -4.58 6.08 -33.63
C GLU A 1056 -5.19 4.75 -33.20
N LEU A 1057 -6.41 4.47 -33.68
CA LEU A 1057 -7.12 3.20 -33.44
C LEU A 1057 -6.66 2.10 -34.40
N LYS A 1058 -6.19 2.53 -35.58
CA LYS A 1058 -5.54 1.75 -36.62
C LYS A 1058 -4.69 2.69 -37.47
N PRO A 1059 -3.76 2.17 -38.29
CA PRO A 1059 -3.02 2.98 -39.24
C PRO A 1059 -3.93 3.94 -40.02
N GLY A 1060 -3.66 5.23 -39.90
CA GLY A 1060 -4.39 6.30 -40.60
C GLY A 1060 -5.67 6.82 -39.94
N ILE A 1061 -6.22 6.18 -38.89
CA ILE A 1061 -7.46 6.63 -38.22
C ILE A 1061 -7.17 7.15 -36.82
N ARG A 1062 -7.38 8.45 -36.60
CA ARG A 1062 -7.10 9.16 -35.34
C ARG A 1062 -8.33 9.26 -34.45
N ILE A 1063 -8.10 9.47 -33.16
CA ILE A 1063 -9.16 9.70 -32.17
C ILE A 1063 -8.91 11.03 -31.43
N PRO A 1064 -9.92 11.90 -31.25
CA PRO A 1064 -9.75 13.17 -30.53
C PRO A 1064 -9.87 13.05 -29.00
N GLY A 1065 -10.30 11.90 -28.50
CA GLY A 1065 -10.68 11.70 -27.10
C GLY A 1065 -9.52 11.76 -26.11
N VAL A 1066 -9.76 12.41 -24.97
CA VAL A 1066 -8.92 12.37 -23.77
C VAL A 1066 -9.61 11.53 -22.72
N THR A 1067 -8.87 10.62 -22.09
CA THR A 1067 -9.38 9.79 -20.99
C THR A 1067 -8.62 10.11 -19.71
N LYS A 1068 -9.33 10.42 -18.63
CA LYS A 1068 -8.76 10.48 -17.28
C LYS A 1068 -8.67 9.07 -16.69
N ILE A 1069 -7.50 8.73 -16.18
CA ILE A 1069 -7.17 7.44 -15.59
C ILE A 1069 -6.82 7.67 -14.12
N ASN A 1070 -7.52 6.98 -13.22
CA ASN A 1070 -7.22 6.96 -11.80
C ASN A 1070 -6.77 5.55 -11.42
N LEU A 1071 -5.55 5.39 -10.91
CA LEU A 1071 -5.08 4.13 -10.35
C LEU A 1071 -5.40 4.15 -8.85
N LYS A 1072 -6.17 3.16 -8.36
CA LYS A 1072 -6.52 3.02 -6.94
C LYS A 1072 -5.62 2.01 -6.23
#